data_AF-A0A2A6NSP8-F1
#
_entry.id   AF-A0A2A6NSP8-F1
#
_cell.length_a   1.000
_cell.length_b   1.000
_cell.length_c   1.000
_cell.angle_alpha   90.00
_cell.angle_beta   90.00
_cell.angle_gamma   90.00
#
_symmetry.space_group_name_H-M   'P 1'
#
loop_
_entity.id
_entity.type
_entity.pdbx_description
1 polymer ?
#
loop_
_entity_poly.entity_id
_entity_poly.type
_entity_poly.pdbx_seq_one_letter_code
_entity_poly.pdbx_strand_id
1 'polypeptide(L)'
;MARKSHLPSLEDLFDLPDDYLKGPQSKSLRPALIEGTERESRQDRLLKYWPKTGTEADNELREIWRHERLQVDRIMSYPGAEDLFAGVVAMIETSDTFCIVHEPGPMPLAGKLRTAPRRSWMRALDIPANRIVLWRNLARLSRALSILHSRGLLHGRIDEYAVFTEGTSDPDFRLGGFEWSLVLGERAAAPQTLQAARGRLESLTYSYAHDWKALGCLFASLVGVDPAKVREEDPFTAGTAIELIEGEIDFLRMMIDPDRDEVVEASAVVKAVAALGRELSGHGNSRSGKFLLLFRPNQKMSETIYDLSEQTIDSADVPSQRLFVESDLATGARIAAASGEDDPDHLFVLTDTTSYRVQRFTELGTETWQVGVVTAIKARDEDFALRECDVFPVRHSIEVLPNKEVVVRTLSKASDDILEWTLPLVKEATTEEDPETRTLRQAFLLVQSVEAILRALEILPIEIVGTRRESGKIIVQLMPRSTERDEIAASIGDRATADVMEKLFDKDDQGVDVDWRISTSGGLGGTGSGDVPARFETATRGDAGERIYEFSAFDLPRREDSLFLRKKGDHGTESLIKRRLRTSRVIGEQRDLVTMFVDPRRNLKPSSDLLEKDGHFTELDPAKREALEALWSTSPTHLVVGPPGVGKTKLVSEIIRRKLANEPAASILISSQSHQALDHVLRATDRVLNKYGTDAIVVRSPGAEGSISTDADIRLRAIEYLEKASPSTLAANSPAGLQSGLRELLDAFKQAARPDAVNTEQRENEGMRAHTALVLDSANLVFSTSTSSDVERLVDEGSQFDWAIIEEAAKAAGPDLLAPLSLSGRRLFIGDHKQLPPFDSERINAILADGSVVRSLLKGADRIIGSAFYDTGLEELTAVAADDSQLNRVRTMAIRVFEPFRALVVEDESRRAIVGGARRASCSFSTEWTRTLPGWYRPVSTTIA
;
A
#
# COMPACT_ATOMS: atom_id res chain seq x y z
N MET A 1 -3.64 -44.02 -29.62
CA MET A 1 -2.89 -43.06 -30.48
C MET A 1 -3.15 -41.67 -29.95
N ALA A 2 -2.20 -41.10 -29.20
CA ALA A 2 -2.29 -39.74 -28.69
C ALA A 2 -2.25 -38.75 -29.86
N ARG A 3 -3.20 -37.80 -29.91
CA ARG A 3 -3.11 -36.65 -30.83
C ARG A 3 -1.83 -35.89 -30.46
N LYS A 4 -0.77 -35.99 -31.26
CA LYS A 4 0.34 -35.03 -31.23
C LYS A 4 -0.25 -33.68 -31.61
N SER A 5 -0.47 -32.80 -30.64
CA SER A 5 -0.74 -31.39 -30.92
C SER A 5 0.52 -30.81 -31.56
N HIS A 6 0.48 -30.53 -32.85
CA HIS A 6 1.51 -29.70 -33.48
C HIS A 6 1.33 -28.29 -32.91
N LEU A 7 2.23 -27.88 -32.02
CA LEU A 7 2.29 -26.50 -31.55
C LEU A 7 2.68 -25.59 -32.74
N PRO A 8 2.11 -24.39 -32.87
CA PRO A 8 2.54 -23.41 -33.89
C PRO A 8 4.00 -22.98 -33.65
N SER A 9 4.67 -22.45 -34.67
CA SER A 9 5.96 -21.76 -34.52
C SER A 9 5.78 -20.35 -33.98
N LEU A 10 6.86 -19.69 -33.55
CA LEU A 10 6.77 -18.31 -33.06
C LEU A 10 6.35 -17.32 -34.16
N GLU A 11 6.83 -17.51 -35.39
CA GLU A 11 6.49 -16.69 -36.57
C GLU A 11 5.04 -16.88 -37.04
N ASP A 12 4.42 -18.02 -36.72
CA ASP A 12 2.99 -18.25 -36.96
C ASP A 12 2.11 -17.38 -36.04
N LEU A 13 2.65 -16.92 -34.91
CA LEU A 13 1.92 -16.14 -33.90
C LEU A 13 2.26 -14.64 -33.97
N PHE A 14 3.50 -14.29 -34.34
CA PHE A 14 4.00 -12.92 -34.34
C PHE A 14 4.67 -12.54 -35.67
N ASP A 15 4.50 -11.28 -36.09
CA ASP A 15 5.34 -10.64 -37.09
C ASP A 15 6.60 -10.11 -36.40
N LEU A 16 7.77 -10.69 -36.73
CA LEU A 16 9.06 -10.37 -36.12
C LEU A 16 9.94 -9.56 -37.08
N PRO A 17 10.52 -8.42 -36.66
CA PRO A 17 11.52 -7.66 -37.42
C PRO A 17 12.90 -8.35 -37.39
N ASP A 18 13.85 -7.85 -38.18
CA ASP A 18 15.23 -8.37 -38.16
C ASP A 18 16.09 -7.76 -37.02
N ASP A 19 15.64 -6.65 -36.42
CA ASP A 19 16.39 -5.87 -35.45
C ASP A 19 16.16 -6.33 -34.01
N TYR A 20 17.14 -7.06 -33.46
CA TYR A 20 17.09 -7.55 -32.08
C TYR A 20 17.47 -6.47 -31.05
N LEU A 21 16.73 -6.39 -29.95
CA LEU A 21 17.20 -5.73 -28.72
C LEU A 21 18.35 -6.51 -28.10
N LYS A 22 18.24 -7.85 -28.07
CA LYS A 22 19.30 -8.79 -27.69
C LYS A 22 19.16 -10.07 -28.51
N GLY A 23 20.20 -10.46 -29.24
CA GLY A 23 20.16 -11.67 -30.07
C GLY A 23 20.20 -12.97 -29.25
N PRO A 24 19.70 -14.10 -29.81
CA PRO A 24 19.70 -15.39 -29.13
C PRO A 24 21.12 -15.94 -28.88
N GLN A 25 21.39 -16.41 -27.67
CA GLN A 25 22.67 -17.04 -27.31
C GLN A 25 22.44 -18.46 -26.76
N SER A 26 22.05 -19.38 -27.65
CA SER A 26 21.62 -20.75 -27.30
C SER A 26 22.69 -21.59 -26.59
N LYS A 27 23.99 -21.32 -26.82
CA LYS A 27 25.09 -22.03 -26.13
C LYS A 27 25.24 -21.66 -24.65
N SER A 28 24.77 -20.48 -24.26
CA SER A 28 24.83 -19.99 -22.87
C SER A 28 23.44 -19.94 -22.22
N LEU A 29 22.43 -20.55 -22.85
CA LEU A 29 21.04 -20.59 -22.37
C LEU A 29 20.44 -19.21 -22.06
N ARG A 30 20.88 -18.16 -22.77
CA ARG A 30 20.38 -16.78 -22.56
C ARG A 30 19.27 -16.44 -23.56
N PRO A 31 18.22 -15.72 -23.12
CA PRO A 31 17.10 -15.36 -23.98
C PRO A 31 17.48 -14.31 -25.02
N ALA A 32 16.76 -14.34 -26.14
CA ALA A 32 16.65 -13.22 -27.06
C ALA A 32 15.56 -12.24 -26.59
N LEU A 33 15.71 -10.97 -26.93
CA LEU A 33 14.72 -9.91 -26.75
C LEU A 33 14.46 -9.22 -28.08
N ILE A 34 13.20 -9.16 -28.49
CA ILE A 34 12.77 -8.61 -29.77
C ILE A 34 11.38 -7.97 -29.64
N GLU A 35 11.14 -6.87 -30.35
CA GLU A 35 9.80 -6.31 -30.51
C GLU A 35 9.10 -7.03 -31.66
N GLY A 36 7.83 -7.41 -31.50
CA GLY A 36 7.06 -8.06 -32.56
C GLY A 36 5.59 -7.70 -32.47
N THR A 37 4.88 -7.82 -33.59
CA THR A 37 3.44 -7.52 -33.63
C THR A 37 2.65 -8.83 -33.59
N GLU A 38 1.75 -8.96 -32.62
CA GLU A 38 0.88 -10.13 -32.50
C GLU A 38 -0.09 -10.22 -33.68
N ARG A 39 -0.13 -11.35 -34.40
CA ARG A 39 -0.89 -11.46 -35.66
C ARG A 39 -2.41 -11.36 -35.47
N GLU A 40 -2.93 -11.91 -34.36
CA GLU A 40 -4.37 -11.95 -34.07
C GLU A 40 -4.90 -10.59 -33.60
N SER A 41 -4.22 -9.98 -32.62
CA SER A 41 -4.66 -8.72 -32.00
C SER A 41 -4.13 -7.46 -32.72
N ARG A 42 -3.10 -7.61 -33.56
CA ARG A 42 -2.34 -6.51 -34.19
C ARG A 42 -1.70 -5.54 -33.20
N GLN A 43 -1.44 -5.99 -31.97
CA GLN A 43 -0.79 -5.19 -30.95
C GLN A 43 0.72 -5.46 -30.92
N ASP A 44 1.50 -4.41 -30.70
CA ASP A 44 2.94 -4.52 -30.51
C ASP A 44 3.25 -5.15 -29.14
N ARG A 45 4.27 -5.99 -29.12
CA ARG A 45 4.70 -6.77 -27.96
C ARG A 45 6.20 -6.81 -27.89
N LEU A 46 6.72 -6.78 -26.67
CA LEU A 46 8.09 -7.18 -26.42
C LEU A 46 8.12 -8.67 -26.08
N LEU A 47 8.95 -9.41 -26.80
CA LEU A 47 9.10 -10.85 -26.67
C LEU A 47 10.46 -11.19 -26.08
N LYS A 48 10.47 -11.94 -24.98
CA LYS A 48 11.66 -12.57 -24.41
C LYS A 48 11.56 -14.07 -24.65
N TYR A 49 12.46 -14.65 -25.42
CA TYR A 49 12.33 -16.06 -25.81
C TYR A 49 13.64 -16.83 -25.86
N TRP A 50 13.54 -18.14 -25.64
CA TRP A 50 14.63 -19.11 -25.73
C TRP A 50 14.36 -20.07 -26.90
N PRO A 51 15.24 -20.10 -27.91
CA PRO A 51 15.16 -21.10 -28.98
C PRO A 51 15.37 -22.52 -28.42
N LYS A 52 14.52 -23.45 -28.82
CA LYS A 52 14.67 -24.88 -28.50
C LYS A 52 15.93 -25.42 -29.17
N THR A 53 16.74 -26.10 -28.39
CA THR A 53 18.01 -26.68 -28.83
C THR A 53 17.82 -28.06 -29.46
N GLY A 54 16.68 -28.72 -29.19
CA GLY A 54 16.42 -30.10 -29.59
C GLY A 54 17.21 -31.13 -28.76
N THR A 55 17.77 -30.72 -27.62
CA THR A 55 18.57 -31.55 -26.71
C THR A 55 17.93 -31.65 -25.32
N GLU A 56 18.51 -32.43 -24.40
CA GLU A 56 18.02 -32.49 -23.00
C GLU A 56 18.03 -31.14 -22.28
N ALA A 57 18.83 -30.17 -22.74
CA ALA A 57 18.84 -28.80 -22.22
C ALA A 57 17.48 -28.09 -22.35
N ASP A 58 16.61 -28.53 -23.25
CA ASP A 58 15.25 -27.98 -23.38
C ASP A 58 14.39 -28.26 -22.14
N ASN A 59 14.70 -29.32 -21.37
CA ASN A 59 14.03 -29.57 -20.11
C ASN A 59 14.46 -28.57 -19.04
N GLU A 60 15.75 -28.23 -18.98
CA GLU A 60 16.28 -27.22 -18.06
C GLU A 60 15.73 -25.83 -18.40
N LEU A 61 15.69 -25.48 -19.70
CA LEU A 61 15.07 -24.23 -20.18
C LEU A 61 13.58 -24.16 -19.83
N ARG A 62 12.85 -25.28 -19.97
CA ARG A 62 11.45 -25.33 -19.59
C ARG A 62 11.25 -25.08 -18.10
N GLU A 63 12.12 -25.62 -17.25
CA GLU A 63 12.05 -25.39 -15.80
C GLU A 63 12.41 -23.94 -15.44
N ILE A 64 13.42 -23.33 -16.06
CA ILE A 64 13.74 -21.90 -15.87
C ILE A 64 12.54 -21.02 -16.29
N TRP A 65 11.95 -21.32 -17.45
CA TRP A 65 10.79 -20.60 -17.96
C TRP A 65 9.56 -20.75 -17.05
N ARG A 66 9.30 -21.95 -16.55
CA ARG A 66 8.24 -22.20 -15.55
C ARG A 66 8.52 -21.49 -14.23
N HIS A 67 9.77 -21.48 -13.79
CA HIS A 67 10.19 -20.79 -12.57
C HIS A 67 9.94 -19.29 -12.70
N GLU A 68 10.38 -18.65 -13.78
CA GLU A 68 10.11 -17.23 -14.02
C GLU A 68 8.59 -16.94 -14.02
N ARG A 69 7.78 -17.83 -14.61
CA ARG A 69 6.32 -17.71 -14.58
C ARG A 69 5.77 -17.66 -13.16
N LEU A 70 6.15 -18.64 -12.34
CA LEU A 70 5.66 -18.76 -10.97
C LEU A 70 6.03 -17.52 -10.15
N GLN A 71 7.24 -17.00 -10.36
CA GLN A 71 7.71 -15.82 -9.65
C GLN A 71 7.01 -14.55 -10.13
N VAL A 72 6.80 -14.36 -11.43
CA VAL A 72 6.01 -13.25 -11.97
C VAL A 72 4.57 -13.30 -11.47
N ASP A 73 3.88 -14.44 -11.57
CA ASP A 73 2.50 -14.58 -11.12
C ASP A 73 2.38 -14.30 -9.60
N ARG A 74 3.36 -14.76 -8.82
CA ARG A 74 3.46 -14.45 -7.39
C ARG A 74 3.68 -12.97 -7.15
N ILE A 75 4.64 -12.33 -7.82
CA ILE A 75 4.98 -10.91 -7.64
C ILE A 75 3.84 -10.00 -8.09
N MET A 76 3.21 -10.30 -9.22
CA MET A 76 2.07 -9.53 -9.75
C MET A 76 0.80 -9.68 -8.90
N SER A 77 0.79 -10.62 -7.95
CA SER A 77 -0.26 -10.69 -6.93
C SER A 77 -0.03 -9.71 -5.76
N TYR A 78 1.12 -9.05 -5.70
CA TYR A 78 1.41 -8.12 -4.61
C TYR A 78 0.81 -6.73 -4.87
N PRO A 79 0.31 -6.03 -3.84
CA PRO A 79 -0.25 -4.69 -4.01
C PRO A 79 0.78 -3.70 -4.53
N GLY A 80 0.37 -2.84 -5.45
CA GLY A 80 1.27 -1.88 -6.12
C GLY A 80 2.25 -2.52 -7.11
N ALA A 81 2.18 -3.84 -7.34
CA ALA A 81 3.10 -4.52 -8.25
C ALA A 81 2.96 -4.06 -9.70
N GLU A 82 1.75 -3.74 -10.15
CA GLU A 82 1.47 -3.30 -11.53
C GLU A 82 2.25 -2.02 -11.91
N ASP A 83 2.52 -1.14 -10.92
CA ASP A 83 3.29 0.09 -11.14
C ASP A 83 4.81 -0.13 -11.05
N LEU A 84 5.25 -1.15 -10.30
CA LEU A 84 6.67 -1.34 -9.94
C LEU A 84 7.35 -2.48 -10.70
N PHE A 85 6.59 -3.41 -11.29
CA PHE A 85 7.12 -4.58 -11.97
C PHE A 85 6.67 -4.64 -13.43
N ALA A 86 7.51 -5.23 -14.28
CA ALA A 86 7.19 -5.41 -15.69
C ALA A 86 6.13 -6.50 -15.86
N GLY A 87 4.98 -6.14 -16.43
CA GLY A 87 3.89 -7.08 -16.66
C GLY A 87 4.21 -8.13 -17.72
N VAL A 88 3.69 -9.34 -17.51
CA VAL A 88 3.72 -10.44 -18.48
C VAL A 88 2.29 -10.72 -18.91
N VAL A 89 2.03 -10.61 -20.21
CA VAL A 89 0.72 -10.88 -20.82
C VAL A 89 0.49 -12.37 -20.95
N ALA A 90 1.51 -13.09 -21.45
CA ALA A 90 1.41 -14.52 -21.69
C ALA A 90 2.79 -15.18 -21.66
N MET A 91 2.81 -16.46 -21.32
CA MET A 91 3.95 -17.34 -21.54
C MET A 91 3.53 -18.44 -22.51
N ILE A 92 4.22 -18.55 -23.64
CA ILE A 92 3.86 -19.42 -24.76
C ILE A 92 4.97 -20.44 -25.01
N GLU A 93 4.64 -21.73 -25.05
CA GLU A 93 5.52 -22.76 -25.60
C GLU A 93 5.12 -23.02 -27.06
N THR A 94 6.02 -22.74 -27.99
CA THR A 94 5.85 -23.00 -29.43
C THR A 94 6.58 -24.28 -29.83
N SER A 95 6.49 -24.69 -31.09
CA SER A 95 7.25 -25.84 -31.60
C SER A 95 8.77 -25.64 -31.55
N ASP A 96 9.22 -24.39 -31.57
CA ASP A 96 10.60 -23.96 -31.75
C ASP A 96 11.16 -23.07 -30.61
N THR A 97 10.31 -22.56 -29.71
CA THR A 97 10.74 -21.65 -28.63
C THR A 97 9.96 -21.82 -27.32
N PHE A 98 10.57 -21.34 -26.23
CA PHE A 98 9.86 -20.95 -25.00
C PHE A 98 9.82 -19.42 -24.97
N CYS A 99 8.64 -18.81 -24.85
CA CYS A 99 8.46 -17.37 -25.03
C CYS A 99 7.70 -16.75 -23.85
N ILE A 100 8.09 -15.53 -23.50
CA ILE A 100 7.44 -14.63 -22.56
C ILE A 100 7.04 -13.38 -23.34
N VAL A 101 5.75 -13.06 -23.30
CA VAL A 101 5.14 -11.91 -23.97
C VAL A 101 4.90 -10.84 -22.92
N HIS A 102 5.61 -9.72 -23.03
CA HIS A 102 5.45 -8.58 -22.12
C HIS A 102 4.33 -7.63 -22.57
N GLU A 103 3.88 -6.80 -21.64
CA GLU A 103 2.95 -5.69 -21.92
C GLU A 103 3.54 -4.71 -22.96
N PRO A 104 2.69 -4.06 -23.78
CA PRO A 104 3.14 -3.03 -24.70
C PRO A 104 3.67 -1.79 -23.94
N GLY A 105 4.64 -1.09 -24.52
CA GLY A 105 5.18 0.17 -24.00
C GLY A 105 6.58 0.03 -23.38
N PRO A 106 6.72 -0.43 -22.12
CA PRO A 106 8.02 -0.51 -21.46
C PRO A 106 8.97 -1.52 -22.12
N MET A 107 10.22 -1.13 -22.31
CA MET A 107 11.29 -2.01 -22.79
C MET A 107 12.50 -1.99 -21.85
N PRO A 108 13.40 -2.98 -21.91
CA PRO A 108 14.61 -3.00 -21.09
C PRO A 108 15.43 -1.73 -21.26
N LEU A 109 15.95 -1.20 -20.16
CA LEU A 109 16.74 0.03 -20.09
C LEU A 109 17.95 -0.03 -21.03
N ALA A 110 18.61 -1.19 -21.13
CA ALA A 110 19.67 -1.42 -22.11
C ALA A 110 19.23 -1.15 -23.56
N GLY A 111 18.04 -1.63 -23.92
CA GLY A 111 17.43 -1.42 -25.23
C GLY A 111 17.06 0.04 -25.44
N LYS A 112 16.42 0.65 -24.43
CA LYS A 112 15.98 2.05 -24.47
C LYS A 112 17.16 3.01 -24.55
N LEU A 113 18.21 2.79 -23.77
CA LEU A 113 19.43 3.61 -23.81
C LEU A 113 20.13 3.53 -25.15
N ARG A 114 20.01 2.42 -25.90
CA ARG A 114 20.58 2.28 -27.25
C ARG A 114 19.82 3.09 -28.29
N THR A 115 18.50 3.05 -28.26
CA THR A 115 17.61 3.72 -29.22
C THR A 115 17.29 5.17 -28.85
N ALA A 116 17.47 5.55 -27.58
CA ALA A 116 17.17 6.89 -27.10
C ALA A 116 17.96 7.97 -27.87
N PRO A 117 17.31 9.08 -28.25
CA PRO A 117 18.01 10.21 -28.86
C PRO A 117 19.03 10.79 -27.86
N ARG A 118 20.11 11.40 -28.36
CA ARG A 118 21.13 12.04 -27.50
C ARG A 118 20.55 13.05 -26.50
N ARG A 119 19.40 13.63 -26.82
CA ARG A 119 18.69 14.66 -26.03
C ARG A 119 17.71 14.09 -25.00
N SER A 120 17.55 12.76 -24.94
CA SER A 120 16.74 12.13 -23.91
C SER A 120 17.30 12.45 -22.52
N TRP A 121 16.42 12.68 -21.55
CA TRP A 121 16.83 12.91 -20.15
C TRP A 121 17.73 11.78 -19.62
N MET A 122 17.54 10.55 -20.12
CA MET A 122 18.34 9.37 -19.76
C MET A 122 19.80 9.43 -20.24
N ARG A 123 20.11 10.29 -21.22
CA ARG A 123 21.47 10.49 -21.76
C ARG A 123 22.09 11.82 -21.36
N ALA A 124 21.28 12.84 -21.05
CA ALA A 124 21.71 14.16 -20.61
C ALA A 124 21.71 14.28 -19.07
N LEU A 125 22.44 13.39 -18.40
CA LEU A 125 22.49 13.31 -16.93
C LEU A 125 23.44 14.35 -16.30
N ASP A 126 24.11 15.16 -17.11
CA ASP A 126 24.79 16.39 -16.68
C ASP A 126 23.80 17.43 -16.11
N ILE A 127 22.54 17.39 -16.55
CA ILE A 127 21.47 18.27 -16.07
C ILE A 127 20.90 17.76 -14.73
N PRO A 128 20.95 18.53 -13.62
CA PRO A 128 20.44 18.08 -12.31
C PRO A 128 18.97 17.66 -12.30
N ALA A 129 18.11 18.34 -13.07
CA ALA A 129 16.70 17.96 -13.20
C ALA A 129 16.52 16.52 -13.73
N ASN A 130 17.36 16.08 -14.67
CA ASN A 130 17.34 14.72 -15.20
C ASN A 130 17.86 13.71 -14.17
N ARG A 131 18.86 14.09 -13.36
CA ARG A 131 19.32 13.27 -12.24
C ARG A 131 18.26 13.13 -11.15
N ILE A 132 17.44 14.16 -10.88
CA ILE A 132 16.29 14.04 -9.97
C ILE A 132 15.31 12.97 -10.46
N VAL A 133 15.00 12.93 -11.77
CA VAL A 133 14.16 11.88 -12.36
C VAL A 133 14.84 10.50 -12.23
N LEU A 134 16.15 10.42 -12.49
CA LEU A 134 16.93 9.19 -12.32
C LEU A 134 16.87 8.68 -10.86
N TRP A 135 17.15 9.53 -9.87
CA TRP A 135 17.11 9.13 -8.47
C TRP A 135 15.70 8.77 -8.00
N ARG A 136 14.67 9.47 -8.46
CA ARG A 136 13.28 9.08 -8.23
C ARG A 136 12.96 7.70 -8.81
N ASN A 137 13.52 7.35 -9.96
CA ASN A 137 13.44 6.00 -10.52
C ASN A 137 14.18 4.95 -9.67
N LEU A 138 15.34 5.29 -9.09
CA LEU A 138 15.99 4.42 -8.10
C LEU A 138 15.08 4.18 -6.89
N ALA A 139 14.42 5.21 -6.39
CA ALA A 139 13.46 5.06 -5.29
C ALA A 139 12.28 4.14 -5.66
N ARG A 140 11.80 4.17 -6.91
CA ARG A 140 10.79 3.20 -7.40
C ARG A 140 11.32 1.76 -7.33
N LEU A 141 12.51 1.52 -7.89
CA LEU A 141 13.12 0.18 -7.88
C LEU A 141 13.43 -0.29 -6.45
N SER A 142 13.78 0.62 -5.55
CA SER A 142 14.00 0.30 -4.12
C SER A 142 12.71 -0.17 -3.43
N ARG A 143 11.56 0.43 -3.78
CA ARG A 143 10.25 -0.06 -3.32
C ARG A 143 9.94 -1.44 -3.90
N ALA A 144 10.27 -1.68 -5.17
CA ALA A 144 10.13 -2.99 -5.80
C ALA A 144 10.97 -4.06 -5.06
N LEU A 145 12.23 -3.77 -4.75
CA LEU A 145 13.08 -4.68 -3.95
C LEU A 145 12.53 -4.91 -2.54
N SER A 146 11.99 -3.88 -1.89
CA SER A 146 11.34 -4.04 -0.58
C SER A 146 10.22 -5.08 -0.61
N ILE A 147 9.41 -5.08 -1.68
CA ILE A 147 8.32 -6.04 -1.87
C ILE A 147 8.86 -7.46 -2.05
N LEU A 148 9.97 -7.64 -2.77
CA LEU A 148 10.59 -8.96 -2.93
C LEU A 148 11.20 -9.44 -1.60
N HIS A 149 12.01 -8.60 -0.98
CA HIS A 149 12.81 -8.97 0.20
C HIS A 149 11.93 -9.30 1.40
N SER A 150 10.82 -8.58 1.59
CA SER A 150 9.84 -8.87 2.66
C SER A 150 9.19 -10.25 2.54
N ARG A 151 9.34 -10.93 1.40
CA ARG A 151 8.79 -12.28 1.14
C ARG A 151 9.85 -13.36 1.03
N GLY A 152 11.08 -13.07 1.45
CA GLY A 152 12.17 -14.01 1.28
C GLY A 152 12.64 -14.14 -0.17
N LEU A 153 12.18 -13.29 -1.09
CA LEU A 153 12.58 -13.35 -2.49
C LEU A 153 13.81 -12.48 -2.73
N LEU A 154 14.85 -13.08 -3.29
CA LEU A 154 15.97 -12.38 -3.90
C LEU A 154 15.70 -12.24 -5.38
N HIS A 155 15.99 -11.09 -5.96
CA HIS A 155 16.01 -10.96 -7.41
C HIS A 155 17.20 -11.74 -8.00
N GLY A 156 18.35 -11.68 -7.33
CA GLY A 156 19.55 -12.47 -7.64
C GLY A 156 20.37 -11.94 -8.83
N ARG A 157 19.81 -11.01 -9.62
CA ARG A 157 20.48 -10.42 -10.79
C ARG A 157 19.80 -9.14 -11.30
N ILE A 158 20.17 -8.00 -10.73
CA ILE A 158 19.69 -6.68 -11.19
C ILE A 158 20.73 -6.11 -12.16
N ASP A 159 20.31 -5.86 -13.40
CA ASP A 159 21.12 -5.23 -14.43
C ASP A 159 20.24 -4.37 -15.38
N GLU A 160 20.84 -3.76 -16.39
CA GLU A 160 20.15 -2.92 -17.39
C GLU A 160 19.10 -3.68 -18.23
N TYR A 161 19.07 -5.02 -18.19
CA TYR A 161 18.03 -5.83 -18.83
C TYR A 161 16.89 -6.18 -17.87
N ALA A 162 17.12 -6.08 -16.56
CA ALA A 162 16.12 -6.28 -15.52
C ALA A 162 15.27 -5.03 -15.28
N VAL A 163 15.71 -3.85 -15.71
CA VAL A 163 14.96 -2.60 -15.56
C VAL A 163 14.22 -2.27 -16.86
N PHE A 164 12.92 -1.98 -16.79
CA PHE A 164 12.06 -1.63 -17.91
C PHE A 164 11.60 -0.17 -17.80
N THR A 165 11.50 0.54 -18.92
CA THR A 165 11.10 1.95 -18.98
C THR A 165 10.45 2.31 -20.32
N GLU A 166 9.53 3.27 -20.30
CA GLU A 166 8.99 3.92 -21.51
C GLU A 166 9.83 5.15 -21.90
N GLY A 167 10.70 5.62 -21.01
CA GLY A 167 11.56 6.78 -21.20
C GLY A 167 10.83 8.10 -20.99
N THR A 168 9.73 8.10 -20.25
CA THR A 168 8.95 9.30 -19.95
C THR A 168 9.72 10.26 -19.05
N SER A 169 9.37 11.54 -19.04
CA SER A 169 9.99 12.53 -18.13
C SER A 169 9.57 12.35 -16.68
N ASP A 170 8.52 11.57 -16.42
CA ASP A 170 8.11 11.16 -15.10
C ASP A 170 8.79 9.83 -14.71
N PRO A 171 9.02 9.56 -13.41
CA PRO A 171 9.62 8.30 -12.99
C PRO A 171 8.76 7.08 -13.34
N ASP A 172 9.24 6.21 -14.24
CA ASP A 172 8.52 5.08 -14.82
C ASP A 172 9.26 3.73 -14.75
N PHE A 173 10.42 3.65 -14.10
CA PHE A 173 11.21 2.41 -14.05
C PHE A 173 10.43 1.29 -13.34
N ARG A 174 10.42 0.12 -13.97
CA ARG A 174 9.83 -1.13 -13.45
C ARG A 174 10.87 -2.25 -13.42
N LEU A 175 10.79 -3.13 -12.44
CA LEU A 175 11.68 -4.28 -12.28
C LEU A 175 11.11 -5.53 -12.95
N GLY A 176 11.93 -6.28 -13.67
CA GLY A 176 11.59 -7.50 -14.39
C GLY A 176 12.79 -8.45 -14.47
N GLY A 177 12.65 -9.58 -15.16
CA GLY A 177 13.74 -10.56 -15.29
C GLY A 177 13.91 -11.46 -14.06
N PHE A 178 12.85 -12.18 -13.70
CA PHE A 178 12.77 -13.00 -12.48
C PHE A 178 13.28 -14.43 -12.65
N GLU A 179 13.92 -14.79 -13.77
CA GLU A 179 14.42 -16.14 -14.02
C GLU A 179 15.49 -16.61 -13.02
N TRP A 180 16.20 -15.67 -12.38
CA TRP A 180 17.25 -15.93 -11.39
C TRP A 180 16.80 -15.65 -9.96
N SER A 181 15.51 -15.39 -9.76
CA SER A 181 14.99 -15.11 -8.43
C SER A 181 15.02 -16.36 -7.55
N LEU A 182 15.30 -16.17 -6.27
CA LEU A 182 15.49 -17.25 -5.30
C LEU A 182 14.59 -17.02 -4.09
N VAL A 183 13.87 -18.06 -3.67
CA VAL A 183 13.11 -18.07 -2.42
C VAL A 183 14.02 -18.56 -1.30
N LEU A 184 14.27 -17.71 -0.30
CA LEU A 184 15.00 -18.09 0.90
C LEU A 184 14.14 -19.04 1.74
N GLY A 185 14.73 -20.15 2.20
CA GLY A 185 14.05 -21.13 3.06
C GLY A 185 13.45 -22.34 2.35
N GLU A 186 13.37 -22.34 1.02
CA GLU A 186 12.87 -23.49 0.25
C GLU A 186 13.94 -24.60 0.17
N ARG A 187 13.70 -25.73 0.87
CA ARG A 187 14.59 -26.90 0.80
C ARG A 187 14.33 -27.69 -0.49
N ALA A 188 14.92 -27.27 -1.60
CA ALA A 188 15.02 -28.12 -2.77
C ALA A 188 16.17 -29.13 -2.61
N ALA A 189 15.89 -30.42 -2.75
CA ALA A 189 16.96 -31.42 -2.84
C ALA A 189 17.76 -31.17 -4.12
N ALA A 190 19.00 -30.69 -3.99
CA ALA A 190 19.87 -30.48 -5.14
C ALA A 190 20.04 -31.81 -5.90
N PRO A 191 19.81 -31.84 -7.23
CA PRO A 191 20.11 -32.99 -8.07
C PRO A 191 21.53 -33.52 -7.81
N GLN A 192 21.72 -34.83 -7.87
CA GLN A 192 23.03 -35.47 -7.57
C GLN A 192 24.18 -34.90 -8.44
N THR A 193 23.87 -34.44 -9.66
CA THR A 193 24.81 -33.77 -10.57
C THR A 193 25.31 -32.42 -10.03
N LEU A 194 24.44 -31.63 -9.41
CA LEU A 194 24.78 -30.35 -8.77
C LEU A 194 25.54 -30.56 -7.45
N GLN A 195 25.25 -31.63 -6.72
CA GLN A 195 26.03 -32.00 -5.52
C GLN A 195 27.49 -32.31 -5.85
N ALA A 196 27.76 -32.90 -7.01
CA ALA A 196 29.11 -33.16 -7.52
C ALA A 196 29.84 -31.87 -7.98
N ALA A 197 29.10 -30.86 -8.46
CA ALA A 197 29.63 -29.56 -8.85
C ALA A 197 29.87 -28.59 -7.67
N ARG A 198 29.31 -28.91 -6.49
CA ARG A 198 29.29 -28.06 -5.30
C ARG A 198 30.69 -27.66 -4.80
N GLY A 199 31.69 -28.54 -4.97
CA GLY A 199 33.09 -28.24 -4.63
C GLY A 199 33.80 -27.25 -5.57
N ARG A 200 33.17 -26.84 -6.69
CA ARG A 200 33.68 -25.79 -7.59
C ARG A 200 32.96 -24.44 -7.40
N LEU A 201 31.90 -24.39 -6.59
CA LEU A 201 31.00 -23.24 -6.43
C LEU A 201 31.19 -22.54 -5.08
N GLU A 202 32.39 -22.64 -4.48
CA GLU A 202 32.69 -22.32 -3.07
C GLU A 202 32.46 -20.86 -2.60
N SER A 203 31.87 -19.96 -3.40
CA SER A 203 31.60 -18.58 -2.94
C SER A 203 30.41 -17.87 -3.58
N LEU A 204 29.39 -18.58 -4.08
CA LEU A 204 28.15 -17.93 -4.53
C LEU A 204 27.20 -17.71 -3.34
N THR A 205 27.52 -16.74 -2.50
CA THR A 205 26.59 -16.20 -1.50
C THR A 205 25.68 -15.17 -2.16
N TYR A 206 24.38 -15.47 -2.22
CA TYR A 206 23.33 -14.51 -2.57
C TYR A 206 22.64 -14.04 -1.30
N SER A 207 22.39 -12.74 -1.18
CA SER A 207 21.69 -12.14 -0.03
C SER A 207 21.00 -10.85 -0.45
N TYR A 208 20.15 -10.30 0.42
CA TYR A 208 19.48 -9.02 0.17
C TYR A 208 20.47 -7.89 -0.12
N ALA A 209 21.61 -7.89 0.59
CA ALA A 209 22.69 -6.93 0.37
C ALA A 209 23.28 -6.99 -1.06
N HIS A 210 23.27 -8.16 -1.70
CA HIS A 210 23.73 -8.28 -3.09
C HIS A 210 22.77 -7.61 -4.08
N ASP A 211 21.45 -7.70 -3.86
CA ASP A 211 20.47 -6.99 -4.69
C ASP A 211 20.62 -5.47 -4.53
N TRP A 212 20.77 -4.97 -3.30
CA TRP A 212 21.01 -3.54 -3.04
C TRP A 212 22.29 -3.05 -3.71
N LYS A 213 23.39 -3.80 -3.57
CA LYS A 213 24.65 -3.50 -4.24
C LYS A 213 24.52 -3.50 -5.75
N ALA A 214 23.82 -4.48 -6.33
CA ALA A 214 23.61 -4.55 -7.78
C ALA A 214 22.81 -3.32 -8.30
N LEU A 215 21.79 -2.89 -7.56
CA LEU A 215 21.05 -1.67 -7.86
C LEU A 215 21.94 -0.42 -7.78
N GLY A 216 22.76 -0.29 -6.73
CA GLY A 216 23.73 0.80 -6.60
C GLY A 216 24.75 0.83 -7.75
N CYS A 217 25.33 -0.32 -8.10
CA CYS A 217 26.27 -0.47 -9.20
C CYS A 217 25.67 -0.08 -10.56
N LEU A 218 24.40 -0.44 -10.80
CA LEU A 218 23.68 -0.06 -12.02
C LEU A 218 23.60 1.46 -12.14
N PHE A 219 23.18 2.15 -11.08
CA PHE A 219 23.02 3.61 -11.12
C PHE A 219 24.36 4.35 -11.12
N ALA A 220 25.37 3.87 -10.40
CA ALA A 220 26.74 4.38 -10.51
C ALA A 220 27.23 4.34 -11.97
N SER A 221 27.00 3.22 -12.67
CA SER A 221 27.38 3.08 -14.07
C SER A 221 26.63 4.07 -14.99
N LEU A 222 25.35 4.37 -14.71
CA LEU A 222 24.57 5.34 -15.49
C LEU A 222 25.09 6.77 -15.35
N VAL A 223 25.59 7.15 -14.16
CA VAL A 223 26.17 8.48 -13.91
C VAL A 223 27.69 8.54 -14.15
N GLY A 224 28.29 7.48 -14.68
CA GLY A 224 29.72 7.45 -15.02
C GLY A 224 30.67 7.16 -13.86
N VAL A 225 30.17 6.66 -12.73
CA VAL A 225 30.97 6.24 -11.56
C VAL A 225 31.34 4.75 -11.70
N ASP A 226 32.61 4.43 -11.52
CA ASP A 226 33.10 3.04 -11.47
C ASP A 226 32.74 2.43 -10.10
N PRO A 227 31.85 1.42 -10.04
CA PRO A 227 31.43 0.83 -8.76
C PRO A 227 32.57 0.22 -7.96
N ALA A 228 33.67 -0.20 -8.61
CA ALA A 228 34.84 -0.75 -7.93
C ALA A 228 35.67 0.33 -7.21
N LYS A 229 35.53 1.59 -7.61
CA LYS A 229 36.31 2.73 -7.12
C LYS A 229 35.51 3.71 -6.27
N VAL A 230 34.28 3.37 -5.87
CA VAL A 230 33.36 4.31 -5.19
C VAL A 230 33.93 4.92 -3.89
N ARG A 231 34.90 4.26 -3.24
CA ARG A 231 35.61 4.76 -2.05
C ARG A 231 36.92 5.51 -2.36
N GLU A 232 37.37 5.54 -3.60
CA GLU A 232 38.55 6.30 -4.02
C GLU A 232 38.23 7.80 -4.09
N GLU A 233 39.27 8.65 -4.10
CA GLU A 233 39.10 10.11 -4.22
C GLU A 233 38.51 10.52 -5.58
N ASP A 234 38.84 9.77 -6.64
CA ASP A 234 38.30 9.94 -8.00
C ASP A 234 37.61 8.64 -8.46
N PRO A 235 36.31 8.50 -8.20
CA PRO A 235 35.56 7.29 -8.53
C PRO A 235 35.04 7.28 -9.99
N PHE A 236 35.39 8.29 -10.81
CA PHE A 236 34.80 8.47 -12.14
C PHE A 236 35.45 7.60 -13.22
N THR A 237 34.66 7.19 -14.21
CA THR A 237 35.14 6.48 -15.39
C THR A 237 35.87 7.45 -16.32
N ALA A 238 36.93 6.98 -16.99
CA ALA A 238 37.72 7.84 -17.88
C ALA A 238 36.85 8.37 -19.04
N GLY A 239 36.71 9.70 -19.14
CA GLY A 239 35.99 10.38 -20.22
C GLY A 239 34.54 10.75 -19.94
N THR A 240 34.04 10.53 -18.71
CA THR A 240 32.72 11.02 -18.26
C THR A 240 32.86 12.38 -17.56
N ALA A 241 32.02 13.35 -17.94
CA ALA A 241 32.07 14.75 -17.50
C ALA A 241 30.84 15.17 -16.67
N ILE A 242 30.28 14.26 -15.87
CA ILE A 242 29.13 14.55 -15.00
C ILE A 242 29.65 14.98 -13.64
N GLU A 243 29.49 16.25 -13.29
CA GLU A 243 29.78 16.76 -11.95
C GLU A 243 28.65 16.36 -10.98
N LEU A 244 28.94 15.41 -10.09
CA LEU A 244 28.03 14.96 -9.04
C LEU A 244 28.26 15.77 -7.75
N ILE A 245 27.20 16.06 -7.01
CA ILE A 245 27.32 16.65 -5.67
C ILE A 245 27.82 15.61 -4.65
N GLU A 246 28.38 16.07 -3.54
CA GLU A 246 28.91 15.18 -2.47
C GLU A 246 27.84 14.20 -1.97
N GLY A 247 26.60 14.68 -1.77
CA GLY A 247 25.48 13.83 -1.38
C GLY A 247 25.18 12.69 -2.37
N GLU A 248 25.33 12.91 -3.69
CA GLU A 248 25.11 11.87 -4.70
C GLU A 248 26.18 10.76 -4.60
N ILE A 249 27.44 11.13 -4.36
CA ILE A 249 28.55 10.18 -4.21
C ILE A 249 28.40 9.38 -2.92
N ASP A 250 28.10 10.04 -1.80
CA ASP A 250 27.90 9.38 -0.51
C ASP A 250 26.70 8.43 -0.53
N PHE A 251 25.64 8.80 -1.25
CA PHE A 251 24.50 7.91 -1.46
C PHE A 251 24.88 6.65 -2.26
N LEU A 252 25.72 6.78 -3.30
CA LEU A 252 26.23 5.62 -4.03
C LEU A 252 27.14 4.74 -3.16
N ARG A 253 27.95 5.33 -2.28
CA ARG A 253 28.79 4.59 -1.31
C ARG A 253 27.93 3.76 -0.37
N MET A 254 26.91 4.37 0.24
CA MET A 254 25.95 3.68 1.12
C MET A 254 25.31 2.47 0.41
N MET A 255 24.93 2.61 -0.86
CA MET A 255 24.27 1.53 -1.62
C MET A 255 25.23 0.39 -2.02
N ILE A 256 26.47 0.70 -2.41
CA ILE A 256 27.40 -0.27 -3.02
C ILE A 256 28.28 -0.96 -1.98
N ASP A 257 28.70 -0.22 -0.97
CA ASP A 257 29.63 -0.66 0.07
C ASP A 257 29.35 0.08 1.38
N PRO A 258 28.21 -0.21 2.05
CA PRO A 258 27.80 0.47 3.28
C PRO A 258 28.82 0.26 4.42
N ASP A 259 28.91 1.23 5.32
CA ASP A 259 29.69 1.04 6.55
C ASP A 259 29.02 0.00 7.49
N ARG A 260 29.78 -0.52 8.46
CA ARG A 260 29.35 -1.70 9.26
C ARG A 260 28.05 -1.48 10.06
N ASP A 261 27.75 -0.24 10.38
CA ASP A 261 26.60 0.22 11.14
C ASP A 261 25.48 0.78 10.24
N GLU A 262 25.70 0.87 8.93
CA GLU A 262 24.70 1.28 7.96
C GLU A 262 23.84 0.10 7.51
N VAL A 263 22.53 0.25 7.63
CA VAL A 263 21.55 -0.73 7.15
C VAL A 263 20.91 -0.17 5.88
N VAL A 264 21.12 -0.85 4.76
CA VAL A 264 20.50 -0.49 3.48
C VAL A 264 19.12 -1.13 3.39
N GLU A 265 18.10 -0.31 3.58
CA GLU A 265 16.69 -0.67 3.46
C GLU A 265 15.93 0.35 2.62
N ALA A 266 14.85 -0.09 1.96
CA ALA A 266 14.09 0.74 1.04
C ALA A 266 13.61 2.06 1.65
N SER A 267 13.21 2.07 2.92
CA SER A 267 12.73 3.29 3.60
C SER A 267 13.85 4.33 3.78
N ALA A 268 15.07 3.89 4.10
CA ALA A 268 16.25 4.73 4.21
C ALA A 268 16.65 5.27 2.82
N VAL A 269 16.64 4.40 1.82
CA VAL A 269 16.97 4.75 0.43
C VAL A 269 15.99 5.79 -0.14
N VAL A 270 14.68 5.60 0.06
CA VAL A 270 13.64 6.56 -0.39
C VAL A 270 13.80 7.92 0.31
N LYS A 271 14.11 7.93 1.61
CA LYS A 271 14.38 9.17 2.35
C LYS A 271 15.64 9.88 1.86
N ALA A 272 16.70 9.12 1.58
CA ALA A 272 17.95 9.65 1.03
C ALA A 272 17.73 10.25 -0.36
N VAL A 273 17.04 9.55 -1.27
CA VAL A 273 16.64 10.10 -2.58
C VAL A 273 15.82 11.38 -2.46
N ALA A 274 14.88 11.43 -1.51
CA ALA A 274 14.11 12.65 -1.27
C ALA A 274 14.99 13.80 -0.75
N ALA A 275 16.03 13.51 0.04
CA ALA A 275 17.02 14.50 0.47
C ALA A 275 17.88 14.98 -0.70
N LEU A 276 18.40 14.07 -1.53
CA LEU A 276 19.11 14.41 -2.77
C LEU A 276 18.26 15.26 -3.70
N GLY A 277 16.98 14.93 -3.83
CA GLY A 277 16.04 15.73 -4.60
C GLY A 277 15.90 17.16 -4.06
N ARG A 278 15.97 17.38 -2.74
CA ARG A 278 15.98 18.73 -2.14
C ARG A 278 17.33 19.43 -2.26
N GLU A 279 18.43 18.69 -2.28
CA GLU A 279 19.78 19.21 -2.41
C GLU A 279 20.06 19.66 -3.86
N LEU A 280 19.79 18.79 -4.84
CA LEU A 280 19.73 19.12 -6.27
C LEU A 280 18.63 20.17 -6.55
N SER A 281 17.58 20.13 -5.73
CA SER A 281 16.59 21.17 -5.42
C SER A 281 17.11 22.61 -5.23
N GLY A 282 18.28 22.76 -4.62
CA GLY A 282 18.68 24.00 -3.94
C GLY A 282 17.80 24.37 -2.73
N HIS A 283 16.96 23.45 -2.22
CA HIS A 283 16.03 23.68 -1.10
C HIS A 283 16.63 23.33 0.27
N GLY A 284 17.90 22.92 0.31
CA GLY A 284 18.60 22.43 1.50
C GLY A 284 18.96 23.48 2.54
N ASN A 285 18.99 24.78 2.20
CA ASN A 285 19.18 25.86 3.17
C ASN A 285 18.53 27.16 2.66
N SER A 286 17.61 27.70 3.47
CA SER A 286 16.99 29.03 3.36
C SER A 286 15.96 29.28 2.23
N ARG A 287 14.87 29.96 2.59
CA ARG A 287 13.85 30.53 1.69
C ARG A 287 14.40 31.71 0.84
N SER A 288 15.68 31.71 0.46
CA SER A 288 16.38 32.85 -0.18
C SER A 288 16.97 32.59 -1.56
N GLY A 289 16.80 31.38 -2.11
CA GLY A 289 17.36 31.04 -3.43
C GLY A 289 16.95 32.04 -4.52
N LYS A 290 17.90 32.46 -5.37
CA LYS A 290 17.68 33.42 -6.47
C LYS A 290 18.21 32.90 -7.80
N PHE A 291 17.52 33.24 -8.89
CA PHE A 291 18.00 32.99 -10.25
C PHE A 291 18.89 34.14 -10.72
N LEU A 292 20.00 33.84 -11.40
CA LEU A 292 20.86 34.87 -11.99
C LEU A 292 20.63 34.97 -13.50
N LEU A 293 20.37 36.17 -14.00
CA LEU A 293 20.17 36.44 -15.43
C LEU A 293 21.20 37.44 -15.94
N LEU A 294 22.13 37.03 -16.80
CA LEU A 294 23.04 37.94 -17.49
C LEU A 294 22.32 38.62 -18.66
N PHE A 295 22.16 39.94 -18.57
CA PHE A 295 21.58 40.75 -19.63
C PHE A 295 22.65 41.64 -20.26
N ARG A 296 22.90 41.43 -21.56
CA ARG A 296 23.79 42.25 -22.39
C ARG A 296 23.09 42.56 -23.70
N PRO A 297 22.42 43.72 -23.83
CA PRO A 297 21.62 44.00 -25.01
C PRO A 297 22.49 44.08 -26.26
N ASN A 298 22.04 43.41 -27.32
CA ASN A 298 22.49 43.71 -28.68
C ASN A 298 21.53 44.73 -29.32
N GLN A 299 21.89 45.25 -30.50
CA GLN A 299 21.09 46.27 -31.18
C GLN A 299 19.61 45.88 -31.33
N LYS A 300 19.32 44.62 -31.69
CA LYS A 300 17.93 44.14 -31.86
C LYS A 300 17.16 44.08 -30.54
N MET A 301 17.80 43.66 -29.45
CA MET A 301 17.19 43.66 -28.11
C MET A 301 16.88 45.09 -27.68
N SER A 302 17.80 46.02 -27.89
CA SER A 302 17.61 47.43 -27.55
C SER A 302 16.48 48.08 -28.37
N GLU A 303 16.39 47.79 -29.66
CA GLU A 303 15.26 48.21 -30.51
C GLU A 303 13.93 47.62 -29.99
N THR A 304 13.91 46.35 -29.61
CA THR A 304 12.70 45.71 -29.06
C THR A 304 12.26 46.32 -27.72
N ILE A 305 13.20 46.63 -26.83
CA ILE A 305 12.90 47.30 -25.55
C ILE A 305 12.45 48.75 -25.80
N TYR A 306 13.07 49.46 -26.75
CA TYR A 306 12.64 50.80 -27.15
C TYR A 306 11.17 50.80 -27.57
N ASP A 307 10.77 49.85 -28.42
CA ASP A 307 9.39 49.70 -28.86
C ASP A 307 8.44 49.29 -27.73
N LEU A 308 8.82 48.30 -26.91
CA LEU A 308 8.03 47.84 -25.75
C LEU A 308 7.85 48.91 -24.66
N SER A 309 8.80 49.85 -24.56
CA SER A 309 8.76 50.97 -23.61
C SER A 309 7.98 52.18 -24.14
N GLU A 310 7.24 52.04 -25.26
CA GLU A 310 6.60 53.15 -25.96
C GLU A 310 7.58 54.30 -26.28
N GLN A 311 8.81 53.95 -26.63
CA GLN A 311 9.88 54.90 -27.01
C GLN A 311 10.38 55.80 -25.86
N THR A 312 10.13 55.40 -24.60
CA THR A 312 10.58 56.17 -23.43
C THR A 312 12.01 55.85 -22.99
N ILE A 313 12.53 54.65 -23.32
CA ILE A 313 13.88 54.20 -22.95
C ILE A 313 14.79 54.21 -24.17
N ASP A 314 15.84 55.04 -24.18
CA ASP A 314 16.79 55.13 -25.28
C ASP A 314 17.54 53.79 -25.51
N SER A 315 17.69 53.41 -26.78
CA SER A 315 18.48 52.24 -27.22
C SER A 315 19.95 52.26 -26.77
N ALA A 316 20.51 53.42 -26.44
CA ALA A 316 21.87 53.57 -25.88
C ALA A 316 21.92 53.50 -24.35
N ASP A 317 20.78 53.67 -23.65
CA ASP A 317 20.70 53.66 -22.19
C ASP A 317 20.54 52.24 -21.64
N VAL A 318 21.66 51.49 -21.65
CA VAL A 318 21.73 50.12 -21.13
C VAL A 318 21.30 50.00 -19.66
N PRO A 319 21.66 50.93 -18.75
CA PRO A 319 21.13 50.93 -17.38
C PRO A 319 19.60 50.95 -17.29
N SER A 320 18.93 51.82 -18.06
CA SER A 320 17.46 51.91 -18.08
C SER A 320 16.81 50.70 -18.75
N GLN A 321 17.43 50.15 -19.81
CA GLN A 321 16.99 48.88 -20.42
C GLN A 321 17.07 47.71 -19.44
N ARG A 322 18.10 47.64 -18.59
CA ARG A 322 18.20 46.61 -17.55
C ARG A 322 17.09 46.77 -16.50
N LEU A 323 16.81 47.99 -16.05
CA LEU A 323 15.72 48.26 -15.11
C LEU A 323 14.35 47.88 -15.71
N PHE A 324 14.17 48.06 -17.02
CA PHE A 324 12.99 47.58 -17.73
C PHE A 324 12.86 46.05 -17.63
N VAL A 325 13.92 45.30 -17.95
CA VAL A 325 13.93 43.82 -17.85
C VAL A 325 13.66 43.36 -16.41
N GLU A 326 14.26 44.01 -15.41
CA GLU A 326 13.99 43.72 -13.98
C GLU A 326 12.52 43.95 -13.61
N SER A 327 11.95 45.07 -14.04
CA SER A 327 10.55 45.40 -13.78
C SER A 327 9.58 44.46 -14.51
N ASP A 328 9.90 44.08 -15.75
CA ASP A 328 9.08 43.20 -16.55
C ASP A 328 9.05 41.78 -15.96
N LEU A 329 10.22 41.23 -15.57
CA LEU A 329 10.31 39.92 -14.92
C LEU A 329 9.60 39.87 -13.56
N ALA A 330 9.55 41.00 -12.85
CA ALA A 330 8.84 41.12 -11.57
C ALA A 330 7.31 41.04 -11.68
N THR A 331 6.73 41.19 -12.88
CA THR A 331 5.28 41.08 -13.10
C THR A 331 4.73 39.66 -12.96
N GLY A 332 5.61 38.65 -13.02
CA GLY A 332 5.23 37.24 -12.91
C GLY A 332 5.92 36.38 -13.97
N ALA A 333 7.23 36.18 -13.83
CA ALA A 333 8.00 35.36 -14.74
C ALA A 333 7.57 33.88 -14.71
N ARG A 334 7.52 33.28 -15.90
CA ARG A 334 7.26 31.86 -16.12
C ARG A 334 8.38 31.28 -17.00
N ILE A 335 8.83 30.08 -16.72
CA ILE A 335 9.81 29.38 -17.55
C ILE A 335 9.08 28.38 -18.43
N ALA A 336 9.43 28.35 -19.70
CA ALA A 336 9.00 27.36 -20.65
C ALA A 336 10.22 26.71 -21.31
N ALA A 337 10.21 25.39 -21.40
CA ALA A 337 11.11 24.65 -22.27
C ALA A 337 10.36 24.39 -23.59
N ALA A 338 11.03 24.57 -24.73
CA ALA A 338 10.42 24.27 -26.02
C ALA A 338 10.16 22.75 -26.12
N SER A 339 8.91 22.38 -26.39
CA SER A 339 8.53 21.02 -26.72
C SER A 339 8.85 20.75 -28.19
N GLY A 340 9.89 19.95 -28.44
CA GLY A 340 10.30 19.55 -29.79
C GLY A 340 11.79 19.67 -30.02
N GLU A 341 12.27 19.03 -31.08
CA GLU A 341 13.69 18.83 -31.45
C GLU A 341 14.49 20.09 -31.80
N ASP A 342 14.17 21.26 -31.25
CA ASP A 342 14.91 22.50 -31.48
C ASP A 342 15.50 23.04 -30.17
N ASP A 343 16.76 22.64 -29.93
CA ASP A 343 17.75 23.38 -29.13
C ASP A 343 17.69 23.25 -27.57
N PRO A 344 18.28 22.18 -26.98
CA PRO A 344 18.38 22.02 -25.52
C PRO A 344 19.30 23.06 -24.84
N ASP A 345 20.00 23.89 -25.62
CA ASP A 345 20.85 24.96 -25.08
C ASP A 345 20.05 26.21 -24.70
N HIS A 346 18.73 26.22 -24.92
CA HIS A 346 17.90 27.40 -24.73
C HIS A 346 16.61 27.15 -23.94
N LEU A 347 16.31 28.06 -23.03
CA LEU A 347 15.07 28.17 -22.28
C LEU A 347 14.34 29.47 -22.67
N PHE A 348 13.03 29.52 -22.44
CA PHE A 348 12.25 30.73 -22.57
C PHE A 348 11.79 31.20 -21.20
N VAL A 349 12.05 32.48 -20.88
CA VAL A 349 11.43 33.16 -19.75
C VAL A 349 10.34 34.06 -20.30
N LEU A 350 9.13 33.91 -19.80
CA LEU A 350 7.92 34.52 -20.31
C LEU A 350 7.31 35.41 -19.23
N THR A 351 6.93 36.61 -19.62
CA THR A 351 6.08 37.52 -18.85
C THR A 351 4.75 37.68 -19.59
N ASP A 352 3.85 38.53 -19.10
CA ASP A 352 2.58 38.81 -19.78
C ASP A 352 2.77 39.57 -21.09
N THR A 353 3.89 40.28 -21.22
CA THR A 353 4.20 41.24 -22.29
C THR A 353 5.40 40.81 -23.15
N THR A 354 6.33 40.02 -22.60
CA THR A 354 7.64 39.78 -23.22
C THR A 354 8.06 38.30 -23.17
N SER A 355 8.82 37.87 -24.18
CA SER A 355 9.51 36.58 -24.22
C SER A 355 11.02 36.80 -24.30
N TYR A 356 11.74 36.23 -23.34
CA TYR A 356 13.20 36.22 -23.27
C TYR A 356 13.71 34.83 -23.65
N ARG A 357 14.56 34.74 -24.67
CA ARG A 357 15.33 33.52 -24.97
C ARG A 357 16.60 33.55 -24.14
N VAL A 358 16.83 32.49 -23.38
CA VAL A 358 17.92 32.37 -22.39
C VAL A 358 18.75 31.14 -22.71
N GLN A 359 20.07 31.23 -22.63
CA GLN A 359 20.99 30.08 -22.76
C GLN A 359 21.87 29.94 -21.52
N ARG A 360 22.56 28.81 -21.38
CA ARG A 360 23.55 28.61 -20.31
C ARG A 360 24.73 29.59 -20.39
N PHE A 361 25.32 29.90 -19.25
CA PHE A 361 26.51 30.74 -19.17
C PHE A 361 27.77 29.91 -19.40
N THR A 362 28.66 30.40 -20.27
CA THR A 362 29.94 29.74 -20.60
C THR A 362 31.12 30.65 -20.26
N GLU A 363 32.05 30.13 -19.46
CA GLU A 363 33.31 30.79 -19.09
C GLU A 363 34.45 29.75 -18.99
N LEU A 364 35.60 30.02 -19.63
CA LEU A 364 36.80 29.15 -19.61
C LEU A 364 36.56 27.66 -19.96
N GLY A 365 35.49 27.35 -20.69
CA GLY A 365 35.12 25.99 -21.09
C GLY A 365 34.14 25.28 -20.17
N THR A 366 33.77 25.89 -19.04
CA THR A 366 32.72 25.40 -18.14
C THR A 366 31.39 26.06 -18.50
N GLU A 367 30.33 25.26 -18.61
CA GLU A 367 28.97 25.70 -18.97
C GLU A 367 28.00 25.42 -17.81
N THR A 368 27.15 26.39 -17.44
CA THR A 368 26.25 26.25 -16.29
C THR A 368 24.89 26.91 -16.50
N TRP A 369 23.83 26.26 -15.98
CA TRP A 369 22.48 26.81 -15.88
C TRP A 369 22.20 27.58 -14.59
N GLN A 370 23.19 27.74 -13.71
CA GLN A 370 23.10 28.65 -12.56
C GLN A 370 22.96 30.13 -13.00
N VAL A 371 23.40 30.44 -14.22
CA VAL A 371 23.28 31.78 -14.82
C VAL A 371 22.69 31.64 -16.21
N GLY A 372 21.53 32.24 -16.42
CA GLY A 372 20.89 32.34 -17.73
C GLY A 372 21.40 33.56 -18.49
N VAL A 373 21.82 33.42 -19.73
CA VAL A 373 22.26 34.52 -20.60
C VAL A 373 21.15 34.86 -21.59
N VAL A 374 20.66 36.09 -21.57
CA VAL A 374 19.63 36.54 -22.53
C VAL A 374 20.24 36.65 -23.92
N THR A 375 19.68 35.93 -24.89
CA THR A 375 20.13 35.89 -26.29
C THR A 375 19.15 36.51 -27.27
N ALA A 376 17.87 36.62 -26.91
CA ALA A 376 16.88 37.40 -27.66
C ALA A 376 15.74 37.88 -26.74
N ILE A 377 15.11 38.99 -27.15
CA ILE A 377 13.89 39.54 -26.53
C ILE A 377 12.87 39.72 -27.65
N LYS A 378 11.60 39.36 -27.39
CA LYS A 378 10.49 39.56 -28.31
C LYS A 378 9.25 40.02 -27.55
N ALA A 379 8.49 40.94 -28.14
CA ALA A 379 7.14 41.26 -27.67
C ALA A 379 6.21 40.04 -27.83
N ARG A 380 5.32 39.80 -26.88
CA ARG A 380 4.26 38.81 -27.02
C ARG A 380 3.13 39.40 -27.87
N ASP A 381 2.88 38.79 -29.02
CA ASP A 381 1.69 39.03 -29.84
C ASP A 381 0.63 37.95 -29.55
N GLU A 382 -0.65 38.23 -29.81
CA GLU A 382 -1.76 37.27 -29.58
C GLU A 382 -1.58 35.95 -30.37
N ASP A 383 -0.77 35.96 -31.44
CA ASP A 383 -0.44 34.80 -32.29
C ASP A 383 0.82 34.01 -31.85
N PHE A 384 1.48 34.36 -30.74
CA PHE A 384 2.63 33.60 -30.22
C PHE A 384 2.19 32.26 -29.61
N ALA A 385 1.86 31.30 -30.46
CA ALA A 385 1.51 29.95 -30.07
C ALA A 385 2.78 29.16 -29.71
N LEU A 386 3.14 29.14 -28.43
CA LEU A 386 3.92 28.04 -27.83
C LEU A 386 3.07 26.78 -27.94
N ARG A 387 3.06 26.14 -29.11
CA ARG A 387 2.39 24.84 -29.28
C ARG A 387 3.13 23.83 -28.40
N GLU A 388 2.41 23.28 -27.43
CA GLU A 388 2.78 22.13 -26.58
C GLU A 388 3.89 22.32 -25.53
N CYS A 389 4.24 23.55 -25.11
CA CYS A 389 5.26 23.74 -24.08
C CYS A 389 4.70 23.65 -22.65
N ASP A 390 5.34 22.88 -21.77
CA ASP A 390 5.09 22.94 -20.33
C ASP A 390 5.60 24.28 -19.77
N VAL A 391 4.73 25.03 -19.08
CA VAL A 391 5.03 26.36 -18.54
C VAL A 391 4.98 26.32 -17.01
N PHE A 392 6.06 26.77 -16.38
CA PHE A 392 6.25 26.68 -14.94
C PHE A 392 6.41 28.07 -14.31
N PRO A 393 5.71 28.39 -13.21
CA PRO A 393 5.84 29.69 -12.55
C PRO A 393 7.19 29.82 -11.83
N VAL A 394 7.85 30.97 -11.98
CA VAL A 394 9.05 31.31 -11.22
C VAL A 394 8.63 31.95 -9.91
N ARG A 395 8.82 31.23 -8.79
CA ARG A 395 8.45 31.71 -7.44
C ARG A 395 9.60 32.37 -6.67
N HIS A 396 10.80 32.37 -7.24
CA HIS A 396 12.02 32.91 -6.64
C HIS A 396 12.43 34.22 -7.33
N SER A 397 13.19 35.08 -6.65
CA SER A 397 13.66 36.33 -7.26
C SER A 397 14.66 36.08 -8.39
N ILE A 398 14.56 36.87 -9.47
CA ILE A 398 15.54 36.88 -10.57
C ILE A 398 16.40 38.14 -10.43
N GLU A 399 17.72 37.98 -10.28
CA GLU A 399 18.69 39.07 -10.26
C GLU A 399 19.31 39.25 -11.64
N VAL A 400 19.16 40.44 -12.23
CA VAL A 400 19.67 40.75 -13.58
C VAL A 400 21.05 41.39 -13.50
N LEU A 401 22.05 40.72 -14.06
CA LEU A 401 23.47 41.08 -13.98
C LEU A 401 23.96 41.76 -15.26
N PRO A 402 24.82 42.79 -15.18
CA PRO A 402 25.18 43.63 -16.34
C PRO A 402 26.35 43.10 -17.17
N ASN A 403 27.25 42.30 -16.59
CA ASN A 403 28.45 41.83 -17.28
C ASN A 403 29.03 40.56 -16.64
N LYS A 404 29.98 39.94 -17.35
CA LYS A 404 30.63 38.70 -16.96
C LYS A 404 31.44 38.81 -15.66
N GLU A 405 32.11 39.94 -15.42
CA GLU A 405 32.93 40.15 -14.21
C GLU A 405 32.06 40.12 -12.94
N VAL A 406 30.88 40.73 -13.00
CA VAL A 406 29.90 40.69 -11.90
C VAL A 406 29.38 39.28 -11.70
N VAL A 407 29.08 38.54 -12.78
CA VAL A 407 28.63 37.14 -12.71
C VAL A 407 29.66 36.27 -11.97
N VAL A 408 30.93 36.31 -12.37
CA VAL A 408 32.00 35.52 -11.75
C VAL A 408 32.17 35.89 -10.26
N ARG A 409 32.08 37.18 -9.94
CA ARG A 409 32.15 37.67 -8.55
C ARG A 409 30.95 37.25 -7.70
N THR A 410 29.76 37.15 -8.28
CA THR A 410 28.54 36.73 -7.57
C THR A 410 28.54 35.22 -7.34
N LEU A 411 28.91 34.43 -8.36
CA LEU A 411 29.06 32.97 -8.24
C LEU A 411 30.09 32.57 -7.17
N SER A 412 31.22 33.29 -7.10
CA SER A 412 32.26 33.03 -6.10
C SER A 412 31.91 33.44 -4.66
N LYS A 413 30.86 34.25 -4.45
CA LYS A 413 30.45 34.75 -3.12
C LYS A 413 29.23 34.06 -2.55
N ALA A 414 28.41 33.41 -3.38
CA ALA A 414 27.07 32.96 -3.00
C ALA A 414 26.67 31.65 -3.70
N SER A 415 27.57 30.66 -3.82
CA SER A 415 27.28 29.41 -4.54
C SER A 415 26.04 28.68 -4.01
N ASP A 416 25.79 28.74 -2.70
CA ASP A 416 24.76 27.92 -2.05
C ASP A 416 23.34 28.53 -2.14
N ASP A 417 23.21 29.80 -2.55
CA ASP A 417 21.95 30.54 -2.65
C ASP A 417 21.49 30.76 -4.12
N ILE A 418 22.20 30.18 -5.10
CA ILE A 418 21.92 30.37 -6.55
C ILE A 418 21.18 29.16 -7.12
N LEU A 419 20.02 29.40 -7.72
CA LEU A 419 19.18 28.36 -8.32
C LEU A 419 19.51 28.15 -9.81
N GLU A 420 19.42 26.91 -10.27
CA GLU A 420 19.57 26.58 -11.70
C GLU A 420 18.28 26.78 -12.49
N TRP A 421 18.36 27.42 -13.65
CA TRP A 421 17.21 27.77 -14.49
C TRP A 421 16.37 26.57 -14.97
N THR A 422 16.89 25.34 -14.93
CA THR A 422 16.16 24.12 -15.25
C THR A 422 15.30 23.59 -14.10
N LEU A 423 15.49 24.08 -12.87
CA LEU A 423 14.82 23.59 -11.67
C LEU A 423 13.29 23.61 -11.76
N PRO A 424 12.64 24.68 -12.26
CA PRO A 424 11.18 24.74 -12.31
C PRO A 424 10.55 23.75 -13.30
N LEU A 425 11.35 23.13 -14.18
CA LEU A 425 10.89 22.09 -15.10
C LEU A 425 10.57 20.76 -14.38
N VAL A 426 10.97 20.62 -13.12
CA VAL A 426 10.65 19.44 -12.29
C VAL A 426 9.20 19.55 -11.81
N LYS A 427 8.29 18.77 -12.40
CA LYS A 427 6.92 18.63 -11.88
C LYS A 427 6.97 18.06 -10.45
N GLU A 428 6.39 18.79 -9.49
CA GLU A 428 5.95 18.18 -8.23
C GLU A 428 4.77 17.28 -8.58
N ALA A 429 4.94 15.97 -8.38
CA ALA A 429 3.86 15.02 -8.59
C ALA A 429 2.80 15.22 -7.49
N THR A 430 1.85 16.13 -7.69
CA THR A 430 0.56 16.02 -7.03
C THR A 430 -0.21 14.95 -7.79
N THR A 431 -0.06 13.69 -7.37
CA THR A 431 -0.95 12.61 -7.83
C THR A 431 -2.36 12.95 -7.36
N GLU A 432 -3.20 13.48 -8.25
CA GLU A 432 -4.62 13.61 -7.98
C GLU A 432 -5.19 12.21 -7.68
N GLU A 433 -5.80 12.05 -6.49
CA GLU A 433 -6.46 10.81 -6.09
C GLU A 433 -7.61 10.50 -7.07
N ASP A 434 -7.59 9.30 -7.65
CA ASP A 434 -8.61 8.80 -8.56
C ASP A 434 -10.04 8.94 -7.94
N PRO A 435 -11.06 9.35 -8.72
CA PRO A 435 -12.41 9.54 -8.21
C PRO A 435 -13.05 8.32 -7.54
N GLU A 436 -12.78 7.09 -8.03
CA GLU A 436 -13.34 5.87 -7.42
C GLU A 436 -12.70 5.61 -6.06
N THR A 437 -11.37 5.75 -5.98
CA THR A 437 -10.57 5.64 -4.74
C THR A 437 -11.06 6.64 -3.69
N ARG A 438 -11.25 7.90 -4.09
CA ARG A 438 -11.78 8.97 -3.21
C ARG A 438 -13.18 8.63 -2.70
N THR A 439 -14.08 8.22 -3.59
CA THR A 439 -15.46 7.85 -3.22
C THR A 439 -15.49 6.68 -2.25
N LEU A 440 -14.64 5.67 -2.47
CA LEU A 440 -14.54 4.49 -1.60
C LEU A 440 -14.02 4.88 -0.21
N ARG A 441 -12.95 5.69 -0.14
CA ARG A 441 -12.38 6.17 1.12
C ARG A 441 -13.41 6.98 1.92
N GLN A 442 -14.14 7.90 1.26
CA GLN A 442 -15.23 8.66 1.87
C GLN A 442 -16.37 7.75 2.37
N ALA A 443 -16.69 6.68 1.63
CA ALA A 443 -17.72 5.72 2.04
C ALA A 443 -17.32 4.95 3.32
N PHE A 444 -16.07 4.49 3.41
CA PHE A 444 -15.54 3.89 4.64
C PHE A 444 -15.58 4.88 5.80
N LEU A 445 -15.13 6.11 5.59
CA LEU A 445 -15.16 7.15 6.61
C LEU A 445 -16.59 7.44 7.08
N LEU A 446 -17.57 7.44 6.17
CA LEU A 446 -18.99 7.62 6.51
C LEU A 446 -19.52 6.47 7.38
N VAL A 447 -19.25 5.21 7.00
CA VAL A 447 -19.65 4.04 7.80
C VAL A 447 -19.08 4.12 9.22
N GLN A 448 -17.79 4.44 9.34
CA GLN A 448 -17.12 4.60 10.64
C GLN A 448 -17.68 5.75 11.46
N SER A 449 -18.00 6.87 10.80
CA SER A 449 -18.59 8.03 11.47
C SER A 449 -19.97 7.68 12.02
N VAL A 450 -20.81 6.99 11.26
CA VAL A 450 -22.12 6.51 11.73
C VAL A 450 -21.96 5.54 12.90
N GLU A 451 -21.09 4.53 12.80
CA GLU A 451 -20.84 3.58 13.88
C GLU A 451 -20.32 4.29 15.14
N ALA A 452 -19.37 5.22 14.99
CA ALA A 452 -18.81 6.01 16.08
C ALA A 452 -19.88 6.89 16.75
N ILE A 453 -20.76 7.54 15.99
CA ILE A 453 -21.85 8.33 16.56
C ILE A 453 -22.80 7.43 17.34
N LEU A 454 -23.21 6.28 16.78
CA LEU A 454 -24.09 5.34 17.47
C LEU A 454 -23.47 4.86 18.80
N ARG A 455 -22.17 4.55 18.82
CA ARG A 455 -21.45 4.18 20.05
C ARG A 455 -21.33 5.32 21.03
N ALA A 456 -21.13 6.54 20.55
CA ALA A 456 -21.07 7.69 21.43
C ALA A 456 -22.44 8.04 22.04
N LEU A 457 -23.55 7.72 21.38
CA LEU A 457 -24.90 7.85 21.96
C LEU A 457 -25.16 6.82 23.08
N GLU A 458 -24.42 5.71 23.13
CA GLU A 458 -24.47 4.76 24.26
C GLU A 458 -23.78 5.31 25.54
N ILE A 459 -22.97 6.38 25.41
CA ILE A 459 -22.36 7.09 26.54
C ILE A 459 -23.36 8.11 27.06
N LEU A 460 -23.90 7.84 28.26
CA LEU A 460 -25.06 8.54 28.80
C LEU A 460 -24.63 9.78 29.60
N PRO A 461 -25.01 11.01 29.20
CA PRO A 461 -24.76 12.20 30.01
C PRO A 461 -25.56 12.16 31.32
N ILE A 462 -24.87 12.42 32.43
CA ILE A 462 -25.45 12.34 33.77
C ILE A 462 -25.04 13.56 34.61
N GLU A 463 -25.79 13.79 35.66
CA GLU A 463 -25.47 14.73 36.74
C GLU A 463 -25.58 14.03 38.09
N ILE A 464 -24.73 14.43 39.05
CA ILE A 464 -24.79 13.95 40.43
C ILE A 464 -25.72 14.88 41.21
N VAL A 465 -26.81 14.33 41.73
CA VAL A 465 -27.80 15.09 42.52
C VAL A 465 -27.68 14.87 44.02
N GLY A 466 -26.93 13.84 44.44
CA GLY A 466 -26.69 13.55 45.85
C GLY A 466 -25.57 12.53 46.05
N THR A 467 -24.93 12.58 47.23
CA THR A 467 -23.98 11.56 47.66
C THR A 467 -24.21 11.20 49.13
N ARG A 468 -24.10 9.91 49.47
CA ARG A 468 -24.12 9.43 50.85
C ARG A 468 -23.02 8.40 51.08
N ARG A 469 -22.61 8.20 52.33
CA ARG A 469 -21.66 7.14 52.71
C ARG A 469 -22.39 6.05 53.47
N GLU A 470 -22.24 4.81 53.02
CA GLU A 470 -22.91 3.65 53.61
C GLU A 470 -21.92 2.47 53.66
N SER A 471 -21.65 1.94 54.86
CA SER A 471 -20.77 0.77 55.08
C SER A 471 -19.39 0.85 54.39
N GLY A 472 -18.78 2.04 54.33
CA GLY A 472 -17.46 2.26 53.71
C GLY A 472 -17.46 2.43 52.19
N LYS A 473 -18.62 2.40 51.54
CA LYS A 473 -18.82 2.75 50.12
C LYS A 473 -19.47 4.12 49.99
N ILE A 474 -19.24 4.80 48.87
CA ILE A 474 -19.93 6.04 48.51
C ILE A 474 -21.10 5.66 47.61
N ILE A 475 -22.33 6.00 47.99
CA ILE A 475 -23.48 5.90 47.09
C ILE A 475 -23.67 7.26 46.42
N VAL A 476 -23.69 7.24 45.09
CA VAL A 476 -23.85 8.40 44.22
C VAL A 476 -25.24 8.32 43.59
N GLN A 477 -26.01 9.39 43.69
CA GLN A 477 -27.33 9.54 43.10
C GLN A 477 -27.20 10.30 41.78
N LEU A 478 -27.63 9.65 40.70
CA LEU A 478 -27.46 10.12 39.34
C LEU A 478 -28.81 10.42 38.68
N MET A 479 -28.85 11.49 37.88
CA MET A 479 -29.96 11.81 36.99
C MET A 479 -29.48 11.95 35.54
N PRO A 480 -30.32 11.59 34.54
CA PRO A 480 -30.01 11.83 33.14
C PRO A 480 -29.95 13.34 32.87
N ARG A 481 -28.91 13.78 32.16
CA ARG A 481 -28.75 15.17 31.74
C ARG A 481 -29.09 15.31 30.26
N SER A 482 -30.04 16.17 29.91
CA SER A 482 -30.34 16.42 28.50
C SER A 482 -29.23 17.24 27.84
N THR A 483 -28.83 16.85 26.63
CA THR A 483 -27.78 17.50 25.84
C THR A 483 -28.14 17.48 24.36
N GLU A 484 -27.37 18.17 23.51
CA GLU A 484 -27.49 18.10 22.04
C GLU A 484 -27.41 16.66 21.48
N ARG A 485 -26.89 15.70 22.26
CA ARG A 485 -26.92 14.26 21.90
C ARG A 485 -28.34 13.73 21.74
N ASP A 486 -29.28 14.24 22.54
CA ASP A 486 -30.69 13.84 22.44
C ASP A 486 -31.31 14.32 21.12
N GLU A 487 -30.88 15.49 20.61
CA GLU A 487 -31.31 16.00 19.30
C GLU A 487 -30.79 15.12 18.16
N ILE A 488 -29.52 14.69 18.26
CA ILE A 488 -28.90 13.78 17.30
C ILE A 488 -29.57 12.40 17.36
N ALA A 489 -29.82 11.86 18.55
CA ALA A 489 -30.56 10.62 18.75
C ALA A 489 -31.96 10.70 18.13
N ALA A 490 -32.69 11.80 18.37
CA ALA A 490 -34.01 12.02 17.77
C ALA A 490 -33.96 12.04 16.23
N SER A 491 -32.91 12.62 15.64
CA SER A 491 -32.75 12.70 14.17
C SER A 491 -32.59 11.33 13.48
N ILE A 492 -32.14 10.30 14.22
CA ILE A 492 -32.03 8.91 13.74
C ILE A 492 -33.15 8.00 14.28
N GLY A 493 -34.17 8.57 14.93
CA GLY A 493 -35.26 7.82 15.54
C GLY A 493 -34.84 7.00 16.77
N ASP A 494 -33.74 7.38 17.43
CA ASP A 494 -33.30 6.78 18.70
C ASP A 494 -33.88 7.54 19.91
N ARG A 495 -33.70 6.96 21.09
CA ARG A 495 -34.24 7.42 22.36
C ARG A 495 -33.36 8.48 23.00
N ALA A 496 -33.98 9.42 23.70
CA ALA A 496 -33.26 10.37 24.53
C ALA A 496 -32.60 9.67 25.73
N THR A 497 -31.57 10.30 26.31
CA THR A 497 -30.80 9.76 27.43
C THR A 497 -31.69 9.29 28.59
N ALA A 498 -32.72 10.08 28.93
CA ALA A 498 -33.66 9.75 30.00
C ALA A 498 -34.43 8.44 29.72
N ASP A 499 -34.94 8.26 28.50
CA ASP A 499 -35.69 7.06 28.10
C ASP A 499 -34.79 5.81 28.04
N VAL A 500 -33.51 6.00 27.67
CA VAL A 500 -32.51 4.92 27.67
C VAL A 500 -32.21 4.47 29.09
N MET A 501 -31.96 5.41 30.01
CA MET A 501 -31.73 5.10 31.42
C MET A 501 -32.95 4.44 32.06
N GLU A 502 -34.17 4.93 31.80
CA GLU A 502 -35.40 4.31 32.30
C GLU A 502 -35.51 2.85 31.82
N LYS A 503 -35.26 2.60 30.53
CA LYS A 503 -35.31 1.22 30.00
C LYS A 503 -34.25 0.30 30.61
N LEU A 504 -33.05 0.82 30.87
CA LEU A 504 -31.91 0.04 31.36
C LEU A 504 -32.03 -0.32 32.84
N PHE A 505 -32.53 0.59 33.66
CA PHE A 505 -32.48 0.48 35.12
C PHE A 505 -33.84 0.21 35.80
N ASP A 506 -34.98 0.46 35.14
CA ASP A 506 -36.31 0.21 35.72
C ASP A 506 -36.87 -1.20 35.37
N LYS A 507 -36.19 -1.99 34.53
CA LYS A 507 -36.57 -3.39 34.22
C LYS A 507 -35.62 -4.38 34.88
N ASP A 508 -36.19 -5.34 35.64
CA ASP A 508 -35.55 -6.23 36.63
C ASP A 508 -34.31 -7.06 36.23
N ASP A 509 -33.74 -6.95 35.02
CA ASP A 509 -32.65 -7.86 34.58
C ASP A 509 -31.53 -7.22 33.73
N GLN A 510 -31.53 -5.92 33.40
CA GLN A 510 -30.60 -5.39 32.38
C GLN A 510 -29.42 -4.53 32.89
N GLY A 511 -29.46 -4.04 34.14
CA GLY A 511 -28.46 -3.11 34.66
C GLY A 511 -27.56 -3.64 35.79
N VAL A 512 -27.94 -4.74 36.44
CA VAL A 512 -27.34 -5.20 37.72
C VAL A 512 -26.03 -5.99 37.54
N ASP A 513 -25.88 -6.70 36.42
CA ASP A 513 -24.69 -7.50 36.08
C ASP A 513 -23.70 -6.76 35.16
N VAL A 514 -23.90 -5.47 34.91
CA VAL A 514 -23.03 -4.64 34.08
C VAL A 514 -22.11 -3.81 34.97
N ASP A 515 -20.80 -3.90 34.75
CA ASP A 515 -19.83 -3.02 35.39
C ASP A 515 -19.89 -1.62 34.75
N TRP A 516 -20.21 -0.60 35.54
CA TRP A 516 -20.32 0.78 35.08
C TRP A 516 -19.12 1.63 35.52
N ARG A 517 -18.94 2.77 34.85
CA ARG A 517 -17.96 3.79 35.20
C ARG A 517 -18.56 5.18 35.07
N ILE A 518 -18.25 6.04 36.03
CA ILE A 518 -18.53 7.48 35.97
C ILE A 518 -17.27 8.16 35.42
N SER A 519 -17.41 8.79 34.26
CA SER A 519 -16.31 9.43 33.53
C SER A 519 -16.56 10.93 33.37
N THR A 520 -15.48 11.71 33.33
CA THR A 520 -15.51 13.12 32.92
C THR A 520 -15.38 13.29 31.40
N SER A 521 -15.24 12.18 30.66
CA SER A 521 -15.08 12.18 29.21
C SER A 521 -16.32 11.63 28.51
N GLY A 522 -16.96 12.47 27.71
CA GLY A 522 -18.15 12.09 26.93
C GLY A 522 -17.86 11.68 25.51
N GLY A 523 -16.80 12.23 24.89
CA GLY A 523 -16.41 11.93 23.52
C GLY A 523 -15.59 10.65 23.39
N LEU A 524 -15.62 10.04 22.21
CA LEU A 524 -14.74 8.90 21.89
C LEU A 524 -13.28 9.40 21.85
N GLY A 525 -12.39 8.77 22.62
CA GLY A 525 -10.96 9.10 22.67
C GLY A 525 -10.50 9.91 23.88
N GLY A 526 -11.37 10.16 24.86
CA GLY A 526 -10.97 10.74 26.15
C GLY A 526 -10.06 9.80 26.95
N THR A 527 -9.05 10.34 27.62
CA THR A 527 -8.22 9.54 28.53
C THR A 527 -9.09 9.13 29.71
N GLY A 528 -9.38 7.83 29.90
CA GLY A 528 -10.07 7.28 31.09
C GLY A 528 -9.32 7.46 32.41
N SER A 529 -8.30 8.32 32.43
CA SER A 529 -7.55 8.74 33.61
C SER A 529 -8.46 9.53 34.54
N GLY A 530 -8.95 8.87 35.59
CA GLY A 530 -9.90 9.43 36.54
C GLY A 530 -11.32 8.87 36.44
N ASP A 531 -11.56 7.85 35.60
CA ASP A 531 -12.82 7.10 35.61
C ASP A 531 -13.03 6.41 36.95
N VAL A 532 -14.19 6.60 37.55
CA VAL A 532 -14.56 5.99 38.83
C VAL A 532 -15.43 4.75 38.56
N PRO A 533 -15.02 3.54 38.96
CA PRO A 533 -15.87 2.36 38.89
C PRO A 533 -17.14 2.53 39.72
N ALA A 534 -18.28 2.19 39.13
CA ALA A 534 -19.59 2.33 39.74
C ALA A 534 -20.41 1.05 39.52
N ARG A 535 -21.21 0.67 40.51
CA ARG A 535 -22.14 -0.46 40.41
C ARG A 535 -23.55 0.01 40.69
N PHE A 536 -24.50 -0.35 39.84
CA PHE A 536 -25.90 0.00 40.03
C PHE A 536 -26.47 -0.71 41.27
N GLU A 537 -27.19 0.04 42.11
CA GLU A 537 -27.81 -0.47 43.34
C GLU A 537 -29.33 -0.49 43.21
N THR A 538 -29.96 0.65 42.89
CA THR A 538 -31.41 0.75 42.78
C THR A 538 -31.86 2.01 42.03
N ALA A 539 -33.12 2.04 41.59
CA ALA A 539 -33.78 3.22 41.04
C ALA A 539 -34.89 3.69 41.99
N THR A 540 -34.87 4.97 42.35
CA THR A 540 -35.84 5.60 43.25
C THR A 540 -36.54 6.78 42.55
N ARG A 541 -37.56 7.34 43.21
CA ARG A 541 -38.17 8.60 42.79
C ARG A 541 -37.81 9.69 43.80
N GLY A 542 -37.33 10.82 43.30
CA GLY A 542 -37.09 12.01 44.10
C GLY A 542 -38.38 12.71 44.52
N ASP A 543 -38.24 13.78 45.29
CA ASP A 543 -39.36 14.48 45.92
C ASP A 543 -40.29 15.19 44.92
N ALA A 544 -39.77 15.57 43.73
CA ALA A 544 -40.57 16.15 42.64
C ALA A 544 -41.01 15.09 41.58
N GLY A 545 -40.80 13.80 41.87
CA GLY A 545 -41.24 12.67 41.04
C GLY A 545 -40.24 12.25 39.96
N GLU A 546 -39.12 12.93 39.84
CA GLU A 546 -37.98 12.61 38.98
C GLU A 546 -37.36 11.24 39.31
N ARG A 547 -36.80 10.57 38.31
CA ARG A 547 -36.11 9.29 38.47
C ARG A 547 -34.67 9.54 38.91
N ILE A 548 -34.28 8.91 40.02
CA ILE A 548 -32.93 8.98 40.58
C ILE A 548 -32.34 7.57 40.61
N TYR A 549 -31.16 7.41 40.03
CA TYR A 549 -30.46 6.12 39.97
C TYR A 549 -29.30 6.10 40.96
N GLU A 550 -29.25 5.10 41.83
CA GLU A 550 -28.23 4.97 42.87
C GLU A 550 -27.13 4.01 42.43
N PHE A 551 -25.89 4.45 42.56
CA PHE A 551 -24.69 3.67 42.24
C PHE A 551 -23.73 3.64 43.42
N SER A 552 -23.14 2.49 43.73
CA SER A 552 -22.03 2.40 44.68
C SER A 552 -20.69 2.57 43.97
N ALA A 553 -19.82 3.40 44.55
CA ALA A 553 -18.48 3.72 44.08
C ALA A 553 -17.48 3.80 45.25
N PHE A 554 -16.20 3.62 44.94
CA PHE A 554 -15.10 3.71 45.92
C PHE A 554 -14.51 5.12 46.06
N ASP A 555 -14.74 5.98 45.08
CA ASP A 555 -14.25 7.37 45.04
C ASP A 555 -15.29 8.27 44.33
N LEU A 556 -15.04 9.57 44.25
CA LEU A 556 -15.84 10.54 43.49
C LEU A 556 -15.05 11.14 42.33
N PRO A 557 -15.71 11.51 41.22
CA PRO A 557 -15.06 12.19 40.10
C PRO A 557 -14.52 13.56 40.52
N ARG A 558 -13.41 14.02 39.91
CA ARG A 558 -12.76 15.30 40.26
C ARG A 558 -13.42 16.57 39.67
N ARG A 559 -14.42 16.43 38.79
CA ARG A 559 -15.16 17.54 38.15
C ARG A 559 -16.65 17.21 38.11
N GLU A 560 -17.51 18.17 38.47
CA GLU A 560 -18.97 17.97 38.57
C GLU A 560 -19.75 18.39 37.31
N ASP A 561 -19.23 19.33 36.51
CA ASP A 561 -20.05 20.01 35.49
C ASP A 561 -20.34 19.21 34.20
N SER A 562 -19.68 18.06 33.99
CA SER A 562 -19.88 17.23 32.79
C SER A 562 -19.48 15.77 33.04
N LEU A 563 -20.42 15.00 33.56
CA LEU A 563 -20.25 13.59 33.86
C LEU A 563 -21.00 12.71 32.85
N PHE A 564 -20.47 11.52 32.66
CA PHE A 564 -20.99 10.53 31.73
C PHE A 564 -20.94 9.14 32.37
N LEU A 565 -21.99 8.35 32.14
CA LEU A 565 -22.07 6.95 32.55
C LEU A 565 -21.67 6.07 31.36
N ARG A 566 -20.68 5.20 31.59
CA ARG A 566 -20.05 4.35 30.56
C ARG A 566 -20.04 2.90 30.99
N LYS A 567 -20.13 1.97 30.02
CA LYS A 567 -20.02 0.53 30.30
C LYS A 567 -18.54 0.11 30.32
N LYS A 568 -18.20 -0.89 31.14
CA LYS A 568 -16.86 -1.49 31.09
C LYS A 568 -16.65 -2.15 29.72
N GLY A 569 -15.59 -1.74 29.03
CA GLY A 569 -15.23 -2.23 27.69
C GLY A 569 -15.29 -1.18 26.58
N ASP A 570 -15.93 -0.02 26.80
CA ASP A 570 -16.09 1.03 25.78
C ASP A 570 -14.74 1.52 25.20
N HIS A 571 -13.69 1.56 26.02
CA HIS A 571 -12.32 1.91 25.61
C HIS A 571 -11.74 0.95 24.54
N GLY A 572 -12.17 -0.32 24.53
CA GLY A 572 -11.79 -1.30 23.51
C GLY A 572 -12.42 -1.00 22.15
N THR A 573 -13.68 -0.58 22.13
CA THR A 573 -14.40 -0.15 20.93
C THR A 573 -13.80 1.12 20.34
N GLU A 574 -13.43 2.09 21.19
CA GLU A 574 -12.71 3.30 20.74
C GLU A 574 -11.37 2.97 20.09
N SER A 575 -10.59 2.09 20.74
CA SER A 575 -9.33 1.62 20.21
C SER A 575 -9.54 0.93 18.87
N LEU A 576 -10.61 0.15 18.70
CA LEU A 576 -10.95 -0.46 17.41
C LEU A 576 -11.27 0.57 16.32
N ILE A 577 -12.10 1.59 16.61
CA ILE A 577 -12.43 2.64 15.63
C ILE A 577 -11.15 3.37 15.19
N LYS A 578 -10.31 3.80 16.13
CA LYS A 578 -9.02 4.48 15.82
C LYS A 578 -8.09 3.61 14.96
N ARG A 579 -8.06 2.30 15.22
CA ARG A 579 -7.29 1.33 14.42
C ARG A 579 -7.82 1.26 12.99
N ARG A 580 -9.12 1.01 12.81
CA ARG A 580 -9.73 0.92 11.47
C ARG A 580 -9.58 2.23 10.67
N LEU A 581 -9.65 3.39 11.32
CA LEU A 581 -9.39 4.69 10.68
C LEU A 581 -7.94 4.81 10.19
N ARG A 582 -6.95 4.34 10.96
CA ARG A 582 -5.55 4.32 10.51
C ARG A 582 -5.35 3.39 9.32
N THR A 583 -5.94 2.19 9.36
CA THR A 583 -5.89 1.23 8.24
C THR A 583 -6.57 1.75 6.96
N SER A 584 -7.51 2.70 7.06
CA SER A 584 -8.20 3.26 5.88
C SER A 584 -7.26 3.90 4.85
N ARG A 585 -6.05 4.30 5.25
CA ARG A 585 -5.01 4.83 4.37
C ARG A 585 -4.63 3.87 3.24
N VAL A 586 -4.74 2.57 3.49
CA VAL A 586 -4.41 1.52 2.52
C VAL A 586 -5.28 1.59 1.25
N ILE A 587 -6.49 2.16 1.36
CA ILE A 587 -7.37 2.38 0.20
C ILE A 587 -6.68 3.26 -0.87
N GLY A 588 -5.91 4.26 -0.45
CA GLY A 588 -5.17 5.13 -1.37
C GLY A 588 -3.93 4.47 -1.98
N GLU A 589 -3.44 3.38 -1.40
CA GLU A 589 -2.19 2.72 -1.78
C GLU A 589 -2.44 1.48 -2.66
N GLN A 590 -3.63 0.86 -2.58
CA GLN A 590 -3.93 -0.43 -3.22
C GLN A 590 -5.11 -0.36 -4.19
N ARG A 591 -4.82 -0.10 -5.48
CA ARG A 591 -5.85 -0.02 -6.55
C ARG A 591 -6.63 -1.32 -6.76
N ASP A 592 -6.00 -2.46 -6.54
CA ASP A 592 -6.63 -3.78 -6.69
C ASP A 592 -7.70 -4.00 -5.59
N LEU A 593 -7.44 -3.52 -4.37
CA LEU A 593 -8.39 -3.53 -3.25
C LEU A 593 -9.57 -2.59 -3.53
N VAL A 594 -9.30 -1.39 -4.05
CA VAL A 594 -10.35 -0.46 -4.50
C VAL A 594 -11.25 -1.13 -5.53
N THR A 595 -10.64 -1.73 -6.56
CA THR A 595 -11.38 -2.43 -7.63
C THR A 595 -12.19 -3.60 -7.08
N MET A 596 -11.68 -4.35 -6.10
CA MET A 596 -12.41 -5.44 -5.45
C MET A 596 -13.71 -4.96 -4.79
N PHE A 597 -13.66 -3.82 -4.07
CA PHE A 597 -14.85 -3.24 -3.46
C PHE A 597 -15.79 -2.65 -4.50
N VAL A 598 -15.29 -2.02 -5.57
CA VAL A 598 -16.12 -1.36 -6.60
C VAL A 598 -16.75 -2.37 -7.57
N ASP A 599 -15.96 -3.19 -8.25
CA ASP A 599 -16.43 -4.30 -9.10
C ASP A 599 -15.29 -5.33 -9.29
N PRO A 600 -15.32 -6.47 -8.59
CA PRO A 600 -14.23 -7.45 -8.64
C PRO A 600 -14.05 -8.07 -10.04
N ARG A 601 -15.05 -7.98 -10.93
CA ARG A 601 -14.96 -8.54 -12.29
C ARG A 601 -14.02 -7.77 -13.20
N ARG A 602 -13.75 -6.49 -12.91
CA ARG A 602 -12.82 -5.65 -13.70
C ARG A 602 -11.39 -6.23 -13.70
N ASN A 603 -11.02 -6.93 -12.63
CA ASN A 603 -9.68 -7.49 -12.45
C ASN A 603 -9.64 -9.02 -12.48
N LEU A 604 -10.70 -9.73 -12.90
CA LEU A 604 -10.66 -11.19 -12.96
C LEU A 604 -9.71 -11.67 -14.07
N LYS A 605 -8.59 -12.24 -13.66
CA LYS A 605 -7.56 -12.83 -14.53
C LYS A 605 -7.68 -14.37 -14.47
N PRO A 606 -7.49 -15.07 -15.60
CA PRO A 606 -7.37 -16.52 -15.57
C PRO A 606 -6.08 -16.91 -14.85
N SER A 607 -6.19 -17.75 -13.84
CA SER A 607 -5.02 -18.33 -13.18
C SER A 607 -4.50 -19.51 -13.99
N SER A 608 -3.18 -19.56 -14.18
CA SER A 608 -2.50 -20.65 -14.89
C SER A 608 -2.07 -21.80 -13.97
N ASP A 609 -2.46 -21.75 -12.69
CA ASP A 609 -2.21 -22.78 -11.69
C ASP A 609 -2.87 -24.10 -12.11
N LEU A 610 -2.06 -25.15 -12.27
CA LEU A 610 -2.56 -26.48 -12.56
C LEU A 610 -3.14 -27.09 -11.28
N LEU A 611 -4.46 -27.26 -11.25
CA LEU A 611 -5.11 -28.03 -10.20
C LEU A 611 -4.88 -29.52 -10.44
N GLU A 612 -4.01 -30.14 -9.65
CA GLU A 612 -3.80 -31.59 -9.69
C GLU A 612 -5.04 -32.34 -9.20
N LYS A 613 -5.65 -33.15 -10.06
CA LYS A 613 -6.85 -33.94 -9.74
C LYS A 613 -6.45 -35.27 -9.09
N ASP A 614 -5.84 -35.17 -7.91
CA ASP A 614 -5.42 -36.31 -7.07
C ASP A 614 -6.61 -37.10 -6.49
N GLY A 615 -6.33 -38.18 -5.75
CA GLY A 615 -7.37 -39.01 -5.11
C GLY A 615 -8.28 -38.23 -4.16
N HIS A 616 -7.76 -37.18 -3.52
CA HIS A 616 -8.54 -36.32 -2.62
C HIS A 616 -9.49 -35.38 -3.38
N PHE A 617 -9.11 -34.93 -4.57
CA PHE A 617 -10.01 -34.20 -5.46
C PHE A 617 -11.23 -35.05 -5.80
N THR A 618 -11.04 -36.34 -6.06
CA THR A 618 -12.14 -37.26 -6.36
C THR A 618 -13.03 -37.61 -5.16
N GLU A 619 -12.52 -37.48 -3.93
CA GLU A 619 -13.30 -37.66 -2.69
C GLU A 619 -14.18 -36.45 -2.34
N LEU A 620 -13.95 -35.29 -2.96
CA LEU A 620 -14.82 -34.13 -2.84
C LEU A 620 -16.10 -34.38 -3.64
N ASP A 621 -17.22 -33.94 -3.08
CA ASP A 621 -18.50 -33.94 -3.79
C ASP A 621 -18.44 -33.02 -5.04
N PRO A 622 -19.36 -33.19 -6.01
CA PRO A 622 -19.37 -32.41 -7.25
C PRO A 622 -19.32 -30.90 -7.05
N ALA A 623 -20.08 -30.34 -6.11
CA ALA A 623 -20.15 -28.90 -5.88
C ALA A 623 -18.83 -28.34 -5.33
N LYS A 624 -18.16 -29.05 -4.42
CA LYS A 624 -16.83 -28.67 -3.93
C LYS A 624 -15.76 -28.78 -5.00
N ARG A 625 -15.85 -29.76 -5.89
CA ARG A 625 -14.92 -29.90 -7.03
C ARG A 625 -15.04 -28.70 -7.98
N GLU A 626 -16.27 -28.33 -8.34
CA GLU A 626 -16.52 -27.16 -9.18
C GLU A 626 -16.06 -25.86 -8.52
N ALA A 627 -16.35 -25.69 -7.23
CA ALA A 627 -15.88 -24.52 -6.47
C ALA A 627 -14.36 -24.44 -6.41
N LEU A 628 -13.68 -25.58 -6.17
CA LEU A 628 -12.22 -25.66 -6.15
C LEU A 628 -11.62 -25.37 -7.52
N GLU A 629 -12.18 -25.92 -8.60
CA GLU A 629 -11.75 -25.66 -9.98
C GLU A 629 -11.90 -24.18 -10.37
N ALA A 630 -13.04 -23.56 -10.05
CA ALA A 630 -13.28 -22.14 -10.32
C ALA A 630 -12.31 -21.24 -9.54
N LEU A 631 -12.07 -21.57 -8.27
CA LEU A 631 -11.16 -20.86 -7.39
C LEU A 631 -9.68 -21.00 -7.78
N TRP A 632 -9.28 -22.16 -8.30
CA TRP A 632 -7.91 -22.37 -8.79
C TRP A 632 -7.65 -21.68 -10.14
N SER A 633 -8.69 -21.53 -10.96
CA SER A 633 -8.62 -20.96 -12.32
C SER A 633 -8.90 -19.45 -12.40
N THR A 634 -9.25 -18.81 -11.28
CA THR A 634 -9.63 -17.38 -11.24
C THR A 634 -8.88 -16.64 -10.13
N SER A 635 -8.25 -15.52 -10.47
CA SER A 635 -7.62 -14.56 -9.54
C SER A 635 -8.11 -13.14 -9.85
N PRO A 636 -7.94 -12.14 -8.98
CA PRO A 636 -7.43 -12.19 -7.61
C PRO A 636 -8.47 -12.62 -6.56
N THR A 637 -9.77 -12.37 -6.81
CA THR A 637 -10.83 -12.52 -5.78
C THR A 637 -11.86 -13.56 -6.18
N HIS A 638 -12.18 -14.47 -5.26
CA HIS A 638 -13.24 -15.47 -5.43
C HIS A 638 -14.14 -15.56 -4.20
N LEU A 639 -15.43 -15.82 -4.42
CA LEU A 639 -16.44 -15.94 -3.36
C LEU A 639 -17.05 -17.35 -3.37
N VAL A 640 -17.08 -18.01 -2.21
CA VAL A 640 -17.74 -19.29 -2.01
C VAL A 640 -18.96 -19.09 -1.13
N VAL A 641 -20.14 -19.34 -1.72
CA VAL A 641 -21.44 -19.15 -1.08
C VAL A 641 -22.06 -20.51 -0.78
N GLY A 642 -22.41 -20.76 0.49
CA GLY A 642 -23.14 -21.97 0.83
C GLY A 642 -23.77 -21.97 2.23
N PRO A 643 -24.85 -22.72 2.45
CA PRO A 643 -25.53 -22.83 3.76
C PRO A 643 -24.63 -23.35 4.90
N PRO A 644 -25.08 -23.30 6.17
CA PRO A 644 -24.31 -23.88 7.26
C PRO A 644 -24.30 -25.42 7.11
N GLY A 645 -23.19 -26.06 7.48
CA GLY A 645 -23.05 -27.53 7.43
C GLY A 645 -22.67 -28.14 6.07
N VAL A 646 -22.56 -27.37 4.98
CA VAL A 646 -22.22 -27.90 3.64
C VAL A 646 -20.73 -28.22 3.43
N GLY A 647 -19.92 -28.17 4.48
CA GLY A 647 -18.50 -28.54 4.43
C GLY A 647 -17.58 -27.46 3.85
N LYS A 648 -17.90 -26.16 3.98
CA LYS A 648 -17.03 -25.05 3.57
C LYS A 648 -15.66 -25.09 4.24
N THR A 649 -15.62 -25.38 5.54
CA THR A 649 -14.37 -25.58 6.28
C THR A 649 -13.50 -26.72 5.71
N LYS A 650 -14.12 -27.80 5.19
CA LYS A 650 -13.38 -28.89 4.54
C LYS A 650 -12.72 -28.42 3.23
N LEU A 651 -13.37 -27.52 2.50
CA LEU A 651 -12.79 -26.89 1.31
C LEU A 651 -11.57 -26.03 1.70
N VAL A 652 -11.66 -25.23 2.76
CA VAL A 652 -10.53 -24.41 3.26
C VAL A 652 -9.31 -25.26 3.61
N SER A 653 -9.48 -26.30 4.42
CA SER A 653 -8.35 -27.16 4.81
C SER A 653 -7.72 -27.88 3.61
N GLU A 654 -8.52 -28.18 2.57
CA GLU A 654 -8.01 -28.80 1.34
C GLU A 654 -7.23 -27.80 0.47
N ILE A 655 -7.67 -26.53 0.41
CA ILE A 655 -6.93 -25.45 -0.25
C ILE A 655 -5.55 -25.29 0.42
N ILE A 656 -5.53 -25.19 1.76
CA ILE A 656 -4.30 -25.03 2.56
C ILE A 656 -3.34 -26.18 2.29
N ARG A 657 -3.83 -27.43 2.38
CA ARG A 657 -3.01 -28.63 2.12
C ARG A 657 -2.37 -28.59 0.73
N ARG A 658 -3.15 -28.30 -0.31
CA ARG A 658 -2.67 -28.26 -1.69
C ARG A 658 -1.63 -27.17 -1.90
N LYS A 659 -1.87 -25.99 -1.33
CA LYS A 659 -0.94 -24.86 -1.45
C LYS A 659 0.39 -25.19 -0.77
N LEU A 660 0.37 -25.70 0.46
CA LEU A 660 1.60 -26.07 1.19
C LEU A 660 2.31 -27.30 0.62
N ALA A 661 1.59 -28.22 -0.02
CA ALA A 661 2.21 -29.37 -0.70
C ALA A 661 3.02 -28.94 -1.92
N ASN A 662 2.54 -27.94 -2.67
CA ASN A 662 3.22 -27.41 -3.85
C ASN A 662 4.26 -26.34 -3.49
N GLU A 663 3.98 -25.53 -2.48
CA GLU A 663 4.80 -24.39 -2.05
C GLU A 663 4.93 -24.42 -0.51
N PRO A 664 5.92 -25.12 0.06
CA PRO A 664 6.08 -25.27 1.51
C PRO A 664 6.33 -23.94 2.25
N ALA A 665 6.84 -22.93 1.54
CA ALA A 665 7.07 -21.58 2.07
C ALA A 665 5.83 -20.68 1.97
N ALA A 666 4.71 -21.16 1.41
CA ALA A 666 3.52 -20.33 1.24
C ALA A 666 2.96 -19.88 2.60
N SER A 667 2.46 -18.65 2.59
CA SER A 667 1.89 -17.95 3.73
C SER A 667 0.40 -17.67 3.47
N ILE A 668 -0.46 -18.04 4.43
CA ILE A 668 -1.91 -17.92 4.31
C ILE A 668 -2.46 -17.29 5.59
N LEU A 669 -3.20 -16.19 5.43
CA LEU A 669 -3.98 -15.56 6.49
C LEU A 669 -5.40 -16.12 6.45
N ILE A 670 -5.86 -16.64 7.59
CA ILE A 670 -7.24 -17.05 7.83
C ILE A 670 -7.84 -16.07 8.84
N SER A 671 -8.82 -15.30 8.39
CA SER A 671 -9.51 -14.31 9.20
C SER A 671 -10.99 -14.61 9.37
N SER A 672 -11.54 -14.28 10.53
CA SER A 672 -12.99 -14.34 10.78
C SER A 672 -13.41 -13.31 11.84
N GLN A 673 -14.70 -13.01 11.89
CA GLN A 673 -15.27 -12.19 12.96
C GLN A 673 -15.44 -12.96 14.28
N SER A 674 -15.52 -14.30 14.23
CA SER A 674 -15.75 -15.16 15.40
C SER A 674 -14.53 -16.00 15.79
N HIS A 675 -14.15 -15.96 17.07
CA HIS A 675 -13.11 -16.85 17.62
C HIS A 675 -13.48 -18.34 17.46
N GLN A 676 -14.76 -18.69 17.60
CA GLN A 676 -15.20 -20.09 17.47
C GLN A 676 -15.07 -20.61 16.03
N ALA A 677 -15.35 -19.75 15.05
CA ALA A 677 -15.19 -20.10 13.64
C ALA A 677 -13.71 -20.36 13.32
N LEU A 678 -12.80 -19.50 13.80
CA LEU A 678 -11.36 -19.68 13.63
C LEU A 678 -10.86 -20.98 14.26
N ASP A 679 -11.23 -21.25 15.51
CA ASP A 679 -10.79 -22.45 16.21
C ASP A 679 -11.31 -23.73 15.54
N HIS A 680 -12.49 -23.67 14.91
CA HIS A 680 -13.02 -24.77 14.11
C HIS A 680 -12.20 -25.01 12.83
N VAL A 681 -11.85 -23.96 12.09
CA VAL A 681 -11.00 -24.07 10.89
C VAL A 681 -9.59 -24.52 11.25
N LEU A 682 -9.02 -24.01 12.34
CA LEU A 682 -7.70 -24.40 12.86
C LEU A 682 -7.65 -25.91 13.14
N ARG A 683 -8.59 -26.44 13.94
CA ARG A 683 -8.66 -27.89 14.23
C ARG A 683 -8.89 -28.76 13.00
N ALA A 684 -9.63 -28.27 12.00
CA ALA A 684 -9.79 -28.98 10.74
C ALA A 684 -8.47 -29.04 9.95
N THR A 685 -7.74 -27.92 9.94
CA THR A 685 -6.45 -27.78 9.26
C THR A 685 -5.37 -28.61 9.93
N ASP A 686 -5.23 -28.56 11.26
CA ASP A 686 -4.27 -29.37 12.02
C ASP A 686 -4.45 -30.87 11.77
N ARG A 687 -5.69 -31.35 11.69
CA ARG A 687 -5.98 -32.76 11.37
C ARG A 687 -5.49 -33.14 9.98
N VAL A 688 -5.61 -32.23 9.02
CA VAL A 688 -5.17 -32.45 7.64
C VAL A 688 -3.64 -32.43 7.58
N LEU A 689 -2.98 -31.40 8.12
CA LEU A 689 -1.51 -31.29 8.10
C LEU A 689 -0.83 -32.46 8.80
N ASN A 690 -1.30 -32.85 9.99
CA ASN A 690 -0.74 -33.98 10.73
C ASN A 690 -0.92 -35.31 9.98
N LYS A 691 -2.06 -35.50 9.29
CA LYS A 691 -2.31 -36.71 8.51
C LYS A 691 -1.33 -36.87 7.35
N TYR A 692 -0.86 -35.77 6.75
CA TYR A 692 0.03 -35.78 5.59
C TYR A 692 1.50 -35.48 5.94
N GLY A 693 1.81 -35.21 7.20
CA GLY A 693 3.18 -34.90 7.64
C GLY A 693 3.73 -33.60 7.06
N THR A 694 2.86 -32.62 6.80
CA THR A 694 3.27 -31.30 6.33
C THR A 694 3.83 -30.50 7.49
N ASP A 695 5.12 -30.15 7.43
CA ASP A 695 5.77 -29.27 8.40
C ASP A 695 5.41 -27.82 8.06
N ALA A 696 4.68 -27.15 8.95
CA ALA A 696 4.20 -25.78 8.74
C ALA A 696 4.14 -25.03 10.08
N ILE A 697 4.53 -23.76 10.05
CA ILE A 697 4.43 -22.87 11.22
C ILE A 697 3.00 -22.35 11.31
N VAL A 698 2.25 -22.84 12.28
CA VAL A 698 0.85 -22.47 12.52
C VAL A 698 0.75 -21.57 13.76
N VAL A 699 0.15 -20.40 13.60
CA VAL A 699 0.02 -19.38 14.65
C VAL A 699 -1.43 -18.91 14.76
N ARG A 700 -1.90 -18.78 16.00
CA ARG A 700 -3.19 -18.20 16.37
C ARG A 700 -2.96 -16.92 17.17
N SER A 701 -3.45 -15.78 16.68
CA SER A 701 -3.44 -14.54 17.47
C SER A 701 -4.35 -14.67 18.70
N PRO A 702 -4.00 -14.06 19.85
CA PRO A 702 -4.72 -14.21 21.11
C PRO A 702 -6.16 -13.70 21.05
N GLY A 703 -7.01 -14.23 21.94
CA GLY A 703 -8.39 -13.79 22.13
C GLY A 703 -8.51 -12.38 22.74
N ALA A 704 -9.73 -11.83 22.77
CA ALA A 704 -10.03 -10.68 23.61
C ALA A 704 -9.64 -10.99 25.08
N GLU A 705 -9.10 -9.98 25.78
CA GLU A 705 -8.53 -10.12 27.13
C GLU A 705 -7.26 -10.99 27.25
N GLY A 706 -6.64 -11.38 26.11
CA GLY A 706 -5.38 -12.12 26.13
C GLY A 706 -5.50 -13.53 26.69
N SER A 707 -6.71 -14.11 26.71
CA SER A 707 -6.92 -15.50 27.11
C SER A 707 -6.31 -16.45 26.08
N ILE A 708 -5.48 -17.38 26.54
CA ILE A 708 -4.94 -18.48 25.72
C ILE A 708 -6.07 -19.50 25.52
N SER A 709 -6.56 -19.65 24.29
CA SER A 709 -7.64 -20.61 23.96
C SER A 709 -7.14 -21.89 23.26
N THR A 710 -5.94 -21.87 22.68
CA THR A 710 -5.40 -22.97 21.86
C THR A 710 -3.88 -23.10 22.00
N ASP A 711 -3.35 -24.30 21.77
CA ASP A 711 -1.90 -24.58 21.73
C ASP A 711 -1.20 -23.89 20.55
N ALA A 712 -1.96 -23.31 19.61
CA ALA A 712 -1.43 -22.52 18.50
C ALA A 712 -1.22 -21.05 18.88
N ASP A 713 -1.55 -20.62 20.10
CA ASP A 713 -1.36 -19.22 20.56
C ASP A 713 0.06 -18.73 20.28
N ILE A 714 0.16 -17.54 19.69
CA ILE A 714 1.43 -16.94 19.27
C ILE A 714 2.47 -16.89 20.40
N ARG A 715 2.06 -16.63 21.65
CA ARG A 715 3.00 -16.57 22.78
C ARG A 715 3.52 -17.95 23.12
N LEU A 716 2.66 -18.97 23.10
CA LEU A 716 3.07 -20.35 23.32
C LEU A 716 4.02 -20.84 22.23
N ARG A 717 3.73 -20.54 20.96
CA ARG A 717 4.60 -20.89 19.83
C ARG A 717 5.94 -20.18 19.90
N ALA A 718 5.93 -18.91 20.27
CA ALA A 718 7.14 -18.14 20.45
C ALA A 718 8.04 -18.72 21.55
N ILE A 719 7.47 -19.16 22.67
CA ILE A 719 8.17 -19.89 23.73
C ILE A 719 8.75 -21.19 23.18
N GLU A 720 7.94 -22.01 22.50
CA GLU A 720 8.36 -23.30 21.94
C GLU A 720 9.57 -23.16 21.00
N TYR A 721 9.56 -22.15 20.12
CA TYR A 721 10.67 -21.90 19.20
C TYR A 721 11.94 -21.44 19.92
N LEU A 722 11.81 -20.60 20.96
CA LEU A 722 12.97 -20.22 21.78
C LEU A 722 13.55 -21.42 22.53
N GLU A 723 12.70 -22.31 23.06
CA GLU A 723 13.15 -23.53 23.72
C GLU A 723 13.89 -24.48 22.79
N LYS A 724 13.52 -24.51 21.51
CA LYS A 724 14.24 -25.27 20.47
C LYS A 724 15.52 -24.56 20.01
N ALA A 725 15.48 -23.23 19.87
CA ALA A 725 16.60 -22.44 19.36
C ALA A 725 17.73 -22.27 20.37
N SER A 726 17.41 -22.06 21.65
CA SER A 726 18.39 -21.82 22.73
C SER A 726 19.44 -22.94 22.88
N PRO A 727 19.09 -24.25 22.84
CA PRO A 727 20.08 -25.33 22.87
C PRO A 727 20.66 -25.70 21.48
N SER A 728 20.34 -24.96 20.42
CA SER A 728 20.78 -25.30 19.06
C SER A 728 22.29 -25.08 18.85
N THR A 729 22.85 -25.78 17.87
CA THR A 729 24.26 -25.60 17.45
C THR A 729 24.53 -24.19 16.95
N LEU A 730 23.55 -23.54 16.31
CA LEU A 730 23.64 -22.15 15.86
C LEU A 730 23.75 -21.20 17.05
N ALA A 731 22.90 -21.37 18.07
CA ALA A 731 22.96 -20.56 19.28
C ALA A 731 24.29 -20.77 20.03
N ALA A 732 24.75 -22.02 20.16
CA ALA A 732 26.02 -22.34 20.81
C ALA A 732 27.25 -21.72 20.12
N ASN A 733 27.20 -21.52 18.80
CA ASN A 733 28.27 -20.91 18.02
C ASN A 733 28.14 -19.39 17.85
N SER A 734 27.08 -18.77 18.39
CA SER A 734 26.84 -17.33 18.29
C SER A 734 27.73 -16.52 19.26
N PRO A 735 27.99 -15.23 19.01
CA PRO A 735 28.69 -14.34 19.94
C PRO A 735 28.11 -14.37 21.37
N ALA A 736 28.97 -14.22 22.38
CA ALA A 736 28.58 -14.37 23.79
C ALA A 736 27.39 -13.49 24.22
N GLY A 737 27.29 -12.26 23.68
CA GLY A 737 26.16 -11.36 23.96
C GLY A 737 24.82 -11.86 23.41
N LEU A 738 24.82 -12.54 22.26
CA LEU A 738 23.61 -13.16 21.71
C LEU A 738 23.21 -14.40 22.52
N GLN A 739 24.20 -15.18 22.98
CA GLN A 739 23.94 -16.33 23.86
C GLN A 739 23.29 -15.91 25.18
N SER A 740 23.77 -14.82 25.81
CA SER A 740 23.16 -14.30 27.04
C SER A 740 21.77 -13.74 26.78
N GLY A 741 21.60 -12.94 25.71
CA GLY A 741 20.30 -12.35 25.36
C GLY A 741 19.22 -13.41 25.08
N LEU A 742 19.56 -14.52 24.40
CA LEU A 742 18.62 -15.62 24.17
C LEU A 742 18.16 -16.31 25.46
N ARG A 743 19.05 -16.44 26.46
CA ARG A 743 18.68 -17.02 27.77
C ARG A 743 17.81 -16.08 28.59
N GLU A 744 18.19 -14.80 28.67
CA GLU A 744 17.41 -13.78 29.38
C GLU A 744 15.98 -13.66 28.81
N LEU A 745 15.86 -13.66 27.49
CA LEU A 745 14.58 -13.59 26.80
C LEU A 745 13.73 -14.85 27.06
N LEU A 746 14.34 -16.06 27.02
CA LEU A 746 13.63 -17.31 27.36
C LEU A 746 13.13 -17.32 28.82
N ASP A 747 13.94 -16.85 29.76
CA ASP A 747 13.57 -16.79 31.18
C ASP A 747 12.42 -15.79 31.42
N ALA A 748 12.45 -14.62 30.76
CA ALA A 748 11.38 -13.62 30.84
C ALA A 748 10.04 -14.18 30.33
N PHE A 749 10.05 -14.86 29.18
CA PHE A 749 8.88 -15.50 28.60
C PHE A 749 8.27 -16.59 29.52
N LYS A 750 9.11 -17.38 30.21
CA LYS A 750 8.66 -18.39 31.18
C LYS A 750 8.03 -17.79 32.43
N GLN A 751 8.49 -16.61 32.85
CA GLN A 751 7.91 -15.88 33.98
C GLN A 751 6.56 -15.25 33.60
N ALA A 752 6.44 -14.66 32.40
CA ALA A 752 5.21 -14.06 31.90
C ALA A 752 4.07 -15.06 31.64
N ALA A 753 4.39 -16.34 31.39
CA ALA A 753 3.40 -17.40 31.23
C ALA A 753 2.72 -17.85 32.55
N ARG A 754 3.10 -17.29 33.71
CA ARG A 754 2.48 -17.60 35.01
C ARG A 754 1.24 -16.72 35.25
N PRO A 755 0.09 -17.30 35.69
CA PRO A 755 -1.19 -16.58 35.79
C PRO A 755 -1.25 -15.45 36.85
N ASP A 756 -0.28 -15.36 37.78
CA ASP A 756 -0.26 -14.36 38.87
C ASP A 756 0.70 -13.17 38.65
N ALA A 757 1.31 -13.02 37.48
CA ALA A 757 2.30 -11.98 37.22
C ALA A 757 1.63 -10.61 36.97
N VAL A 758 1.37 -9.86 38.04
CA VAL A 758 1.03 -8.43 37.97
C VAL A 758 2.31 -7.61 37.83
N ASN A 759 2.38 -6.80 36.77
CA ASN A 759 3.40 -5.79 36.47
C ASN A 759 4.83 -6.30 36.28
N THR A 760 5.22 -6.53 35.03
CA THR A 760 6.63 -6.56 34.63
C THR A 760 6.93 -5.50 33.57
N GLU A 761 8.10 -4.86 33.72
CA GLU A 761 8.55 -3.59 33.16
C GLU A 761 8.52 -3.44 31.63
N GLN A 762 8.63 -2.19 31.16
CA GLN A 762 8.54 -1.79 29.75
C GLN A 762 9.57 -2.47 28.81
N ARG A 763 10.79 -2.78 29.28
CA ARG A 763 11.84 -3.39 28.43
C ARG A 763 11.63 -4.88 28.15
N GLU A 764 11.13 -5.65 29.12
CA GLU A 764 10.83 -7.08 28.93
C GLU A 764 9.64 -7.27 27.97
N ASN A 765 8.71 -6.32 27.94
CA ASN A 765 7.60 -6.29 26.98
C ASN A 765 8.06 -6.05 25.54
N GLU A 766 9.11 -5.26 25.29
CA GLU A 766 9.61 -4.98 23.94
C GLU A 766 10.28 -6.21 23.32
N GLY A 767 11.16 -6.90 24.06
CA GLY A 767 11.80 -8.13 23.60
C GLY A 767 10.79 -9.25 23.33
N MET A 768 9.78 -9.40 24.20
CA MET A 768 8.70 -10.36 23.97
C MET A 768 7.87 -10.02 22.73
N ARG A 769 7.51 -8.75 22.55
CA ARG A 769 6.77 -8.28 21.36
C ARG A 769 7.56 -8.52 20.09
N ALA A 770 8.84 -8.16 20.07
CA ALA A 770 9.71 -8.36 18.90
C ALA A 770 9.81 -9.84 18.52
N HIS A 771 9.99 -10.74 19.49
CA HIS A 771 10.04 -12.17 19.22
C HIS A 771 8.70 -12.74 18.75
N THR A 772 7.57 -12.34 19.37
CA THR A 772 6.25 -12.74 18.85
C THR A 772 6.01 -12.20 17.45
N ALA A 773 6.51 -11.01 17.13
CA ALA A 773 6.41 -10.45 15.78
C ALA A 773 7.18 -11.29 14.77
N LEU A 774 8.42 -11.68 15.10
CA LEU A 774 9.22 -12.56 14.25
C LEU A 774 8.54 -13.91 13.98
N VAL A 775 7.89 -14.49 15.00
CA VAL A 775 7.15 -15.75 14.86
C VAL A 775 5.90 -15.58 13.98
N LEU A 776 5.20 -14.44 14.10
CA LEU A 776 4.05 -14.14 13.25
C LEU A 776 4.45 -13.96 11.79
N ASP A 777 5.53 -13.22 11.54
CA ASP A 777 6.04 -12.94 10.20
C ASP A 777 6.61 -14.19 9.52
N SER A 778 7.17 -15.12 10.31
CA SER A 778 7.66 -16.41 9.82
C SER A 778 6.56 -17.48 9.62
N ALA A 779 5.30 -17.19 9.97
CA ALA A 779 4.25 -18.20 10.01
C ALA A 779 3.72 -18.54 8.61
N ASN A 780 3.62 -19.84 8.31
CA ASN A 780 2.92 -20.32 7.11
C ASN A 780 1.41 -20.08 7.22
N LEU A 781 0.83 -20.31 8.39
CA LEU A 781 -0.61 -20.18 8.61
C LEU A 781 -0.89 -19.27 9.80
N VAL A 782 -1.56 -18.16 9.56
CA VAL A 782 -1.96 -17.20 10.59
C VAL A 782 -3.47 -17.22 10.74
N PHE A 783 -3.94 -17.56 11.94
CA PHE A 783 -5.36 -17.54 12.31
C PHE A 783 -5.61 -16.33 13.22
N SER A 784 -6.39 -15.37 12.73
CA SER A 784 -6.64 -14.14 13.47
C SER A 784 -8.06 -13.64 13.31
N THR A 785 -8.56 -12.88 14.29
CA THR A 785 -9.83 -12.18 14.10
C THR A 785 -9.62 -10.96 13.21
N SER A 786 -10.62 -10.61 12.41
CA SER A 786 -10.52 -9.48 11.47
C SER A 786 -10.19 -8.14 12.15
N THR A 787 -10.48 -8.02 13.44
CA THR A 787 -10.26 -6.84 14.28
C THR A 787 -9.04 -6.93 15.22
N SER A 788 -8.20 -7.94 15.04
CA SER A 788 -7.00 -8.14 15.87
C SER A 788 -5.96 -7.03 15.65
N SER A 789 -5.31 -6.60 16.73
CA SER A 789 -4.15 -5.69 16.66
C SER A 789 -2.97 -6.31 15.93
N ASP A 790 -2.84 -7.64 15.92
CA ASP A 790 -1.75 -8.30 15.19
C ASP A 790 -1.91 -8.15 13.68
N VAL A 791 -3.16 -8.19 13.18
CA VAL A 791 -3.44 -8.00 11.75
C VAL A 791 -3.15 -6.57 11.33
N GLU A 792 -3.52 -5.58 12.15
CA GLU A 792 -3.17 -4.18 11.90
C GLU A 792 -1.65 -3.97 11.93
N ARG A 793 -0.94 -4.57 12.89
CA ARG A 793 0.53 -4.48 12.95
C ARG A 793 1.16 -5.03 11.67
N LEU A 794 0.70 -6.18 11.17
CA LEU A 794 1.17 -6.74 9.91
C LEU A 794 0.92 -5.79 8.72
N VAL A 795 -0.16 -5.00 8.75
CA VAL A 795 -0.41 -3.96 7.73
C VAL A 795 0.60 -2.83 7.86
N ASP A 796 0.81 -2.32 9.08
CA ASP A 796 1.76 -1.23 9.36
C ASP A 796 3.22 -1.65 9.03
N GLU A 797 3.56 -2.92 9.22
CA GLU A 797 4.86 -3.53 8.90
C GLU A 797 5.01 -3.84 7.39
N GLY A 798 3.93 -3.72 6.61
CA GLY A 798 3.93 -4.02 5.17
C GLY A 798 4.05 -5.51 4.83
N SER A 799 3.77 -6.40 5.79
CA SER A 799 3.74 -7.85 5.57
C SER A 799 2.67 -8.20 4.54
N GLN A 800 2.85 -9.29 3.79
CA GLN A 800 1.73 -9.89 3.06
C GLN A 800 1.79 -11.41 2.94
N PHE A 801 0.60 -11.96 2.73
CA PHE A 801 0.33 -13.36 2.53
C PHE A 801 0.10 -13.68 1.05
N ASP A 802 0.32 -14.93 0.67
CA ASP A 802 -0.04 -15.42 -0.66
C ASP A 802 -1.56 -15.54 -0.82
N TRP A 803 -2.28 -15.76 0.29
CA TRP A 803 -3.74 -15.86 0.34
C TRP A 803 -4.30 -15.21 1.60
N ALA A 804 -5.39 -14.47 1.45
CA ALA A 804 -6.26 -14.07 2.56
C ALA A 804 -7.61 -14.77 2.42
N ILE A 805 -7.97 -15.59 3.42
CA ILE A 805 -9.22 -16.33 3.48
C ILE A 805 -10.09 -15.73 4.59
N ILE A 806 -11.25 -15.22 4.20
CA ILE A 806 -12.25 -14.65 5.12
C ILE A 806 -13.36 -15.68 5.35
N GLU A 807 -13.36 -16.31 6.52
CA GLU A 807 -14.41 -17.22 6.97
C GLU A 807 -15.54 -16.45 7.69
N GLU A 808 -16.79 -16.85 7.47
CA GLU A 808 -17.98 -16.12 7.92
C GLU A 808 -18.04 -14.68 7.38
N ALA A 809 -17.63 -14.48 6.13
CA ALA A 809 -17.55 -13.17 5.47
C ALA A 809 -18.87 -12.36 5.52
N ALA A 810 -20.02 -13.02 5.58
CA ALA A 810 -21.32 -12.37 5.67
C ALA A 810 -21.59 -11.66 7.00
N LYS A 811 -20.90 -12.04 8.09
CA LYS A 811 -21.04 -11.43 9.42
C LYS A 811 -20.08 -10.26 9.66
N ALA A 812 -19.12 -10.05 8.77
CA ALA A 812 -18.09 -9.03 8.93
C ALA A 812 -18.48 -7.76 8.17
N ALA A 813 -18.39 -6.61 8.84
CA ALA A 813 -18.55 -5.32 8.18
C ALA A 813 -17.30 -5.02 7.33
N GLY A 814 -17.44 -4.29 6.21
CA GLY A 814 -16.27 -3.96 5.39
C GLY A 814 -15.12 -3.28 6.13
N PRO A 815 -15.37 -2.35 7.07
CA PRO A 815 -14.34 -1.83 7.96
C PRO A 815 -13.49 -2.87 8.70
N ASP A 816 -14.07 -4.01 9.08
CA ASP A 816 -13.35 -5.11 9.72
C ASP A 816 -12.50 -5.90 8.74
N LEU A 817 -12.93 -5.94 7.48
CA LEU A 817 -12.29 -6.72 6.44
C LEU A 817 -11.12 -5.99 5.78
N LEU A 818 -11.04 -4.66 5.94
CA LEU A 818 -10.04 -3.87 5.25
C LEU A 818 -8.60 -4.32 5.57
N ALA A 819 -8.28 -4.48 6.87
CA ALA A 819 -6.95 -4.93 7.29
C ALA A 819 -6.58 -6.32 6.72
N PRO A 820 -7.35 -7.40 6.96
CA PRO A 820 -6.98 -8.72 6.45
C PRO A 820 -6.99 -8.80 4.92
N LEU A 821 -7.85 -8.06 4.21
CA LEU A 821 -7.89 -8.06 2.75
C LEU A 821 -6.73 -7.30 2.12
N SER A 822 -6.16 -6.31 2.81
CA SER A 822 -4.99 -5.57 2.33
C SER A 822 -3.69 -6.35 2.40
N LEU A 823 -3.66 -7.42 3.19
CA LEU A 823 -2.50 -8.28 3.40
C LEU A 823 -2.38 -9.38 2.34
N SER A 824 -3.16 -9.35 1.26
CA SER A 824 -3.00 -10.28 0.14
C SER A 824 -3.72 -9.75 -1.10
N GLY A 825 -3.09 -9.84 -2.27
CA GLY A 825 -3.78 -9.63 -3.53
C GLY A 825 -4.63 -10.82 -3.96
N ARG A 826 -4.45 -12.03 -3.40
CA ARG A 826 -5.34 -13.18 -3.63
C ARG A 826 -6.30 -13.38 -2.46
N ARG A 827 -7.60 -13.21 -2.71
CA ARG A 827 -8.64 -13.07 -1.68
C ARG A 827 -9.74 -14.11 -1.88
N LEU A 828 -10.08 -14.81 -0.81
CA LEU A 828 -11.16 -15.79 -0.78
C LEU A 828 -12.18 -15.40 0.29
N PHE A 829 -13.42 -15.16 -0.11
CA PHE A 829 -14.53 -14.97 0.83
C PHE A 829 -15.35 -16.24 0.94
N ILE A 830 -15.68 -16.62 2.18
CA ILE A 830 -16.48 -17.79 2.46
C ILE A 830 -17.60 -17.40 3.42
N GLY A 831 -18.83 -17.63 3.00
CA GLY A 831 -19.98 -17.21 3.80
C GLY A 831 -21.32 -17.63 3.23
N ASP A 832 -22.36 -17.11 3.85
CA ASP A 832 -23.73 -17.25 3.43
C ASP A 832 -24.44 -15.91 3.63
N HIS A 833 -24.77 -15.24 2.53
CA HIS A 833 -25.37 -13.91 2.56
C HIS A 833 -26.83 -13.92 3.07
N LYS A 834 -27.41 -15.10 3.32
CA LYS A 834 -28.74 -15.29 3.92
C LYS A 834 -28.69 -15.61 5.41
N GLN A 835 -27.49 -15.74 6.00
CA GLN A 835 -27.30 -15.87 7.44
C GLN A 835 -27.25 -14.51 8.12
N LEU A 836 -26.83 -14.48 9.38
CA LEU A 836 -26.73 -13.27 10.18
C LEU A 836 -25.80 -12.23 9.49
N PRO A 837 -26.28 -10.99 9.28
CA PRO A 837 -25.47 -9.89 8.78
C PRO A 837 -24.53 -9.35 9.87
N PRO A 838 -23.70 -8.33 9.57
CA PRO A 838 -22.94 -7.62 10.60
C PRO A 838 -23.84 -7.05 11.70
N PHE A 839 -23.25 -6.84 12.87
CA PHE A 839 -23.94 -6.26 14.03
C PHE A 839 -24.58 -4.89 13.67
N ASP A 840 -25.78 -4.63 14.17
CA ASP A 840 -26.58 -3.41 13.92
C ASP A 840 -26.82 -3.08 12.44
N SER A 841 -26.74 -4.08 11.55
CA SER A 841 -26.82 -3.83 10.11
C SER A 841 -28.11 -3.13 9.67
N GLU A 842 -29.27 -3.57 10.15
CA GLU A 842 -30.55 -2.96 9.76
C GLU A 842 -30.59 -1.47 10.09
N ARG A 843 -30.07 -1.11 11.28
CA ARG A 843 -30.04 0.26 11.78
C ARG A 843 -29.07 1.14 10.98
N ILE A 844 -27.84 0.66 10.77
CA ILE A 844 -26.83 1.39 10.01
C ILE A 844 -27.28 1.58 8.56
N ASN A 845 -27.82 0.54 7.92
CA ASN A 845 -28.33 0.63 6.55
C ASN A 845 -29.51 1.59 6.44
N ALA A 846 -30.43 1.61 7.41
CA ALA A 846 -31.53 2.58 7.43
C ALA A 846 -31.03 4.02 7.49
N ILE A 847 -30.02 4.29 8.32
CA ILE A 847 -29.37 5.62 8.40
C ILE A 847 -28.70 5.97 7.07
N LEU A 848 -27.87 5.08 6.52
CA LEU A 848 -27.16 5.33 5.26
C LEU A 848 -28.12 5.50 4.07
N ALA A 849 -29.27 4.83 4.10
CA ALA A 849 -30.32 4.91 3.07
C ALA A 849 -31.12 6.23 3.08
N ASP A 850 -31.00 7.07 4.11
CA ASP A 850 -31.62 8.39 4.18
C ASP A 850 -30.59 9.53 4.21
N GLY A 851 -30.54 10.32 3.13
CA GLY A 851 -29.58 11.42 3.00
C GLY A 851 -29.83 12.58 3.94
N SER A 852 -31.09 12.80 4.34
CA SER A 852 -31.46 13.84 5.29
C SER A 852 -30.96 13.51 6.70
N VAL A 853 -31.08 12.24 7.09
CA VAL A 853 -30.59 11.70 8.36
C VAL A 853 -29.06 11.76 8.42
N VAL A 854 -28.37 11.30 7.37
CA VAL A 854 -26.89 11.40 7.29
C VAL A 854 -26.42 12.85 7.42
N ARG A 855 -27.08 13.79 6.73
CA ARG A 855 -26.74 15.22 6.80
C ARG A 855 -26.93 15.78 8.22
N SER A 856 -27.99 15.37 8.90
CA SER A 856 -28.24 15.75 10.30
C SER A 856 -27.15 15.23 11.23
N LEU A 857 -26.78 13.95 11.09
CA LEU A 857 -25.72 13.32 11.88
C LEU A 857 -24.37 14.03 11.72
N LEU A 858 -23.96 14.31 10.46
CA LEU A 858 -22.66 14.92 10.18
C LEU A 858 -22.54 16.36 10.71
N LYS A 859 -23.63 17.12 10.78
CA LYS A 859 -23.61 18.47 11.37
C LYS A 859 -23.21 18.49 12.85
N GLY A 860 -23.53 17.44 13.60
CA GLY A 860 -23.23 17.31 15.03
C GLY A 860 -22.03 16.42 15.34
N ALA A 861 -21.42 15.80 14.33
CA ALA A 861 -20.40 14.76 14.51
C ALA A 861 -19.15 15.25 15.25
N ASP A 862 -18.62 16.41 14.88
CA ASP A 862 -17.37 16.94 15.45
C ASP A 862 -17.42 17.08 16.99
N ARG A 863 -18.58 17.49 17.53
CA ARG A 863 -18.78 17.68 18.98
C ARG A 863 -18.82 16.36 19.78
N ILE A 864 -19.12 15.25 19.11
CA ILE A 864 -19.29 13.93 19.74
C ILE A 864 -18.07 13.04 19.50
N ILE A 865 -17.60 13.00 18.25
CA ILE A 865 -16.56 12.06 17.79
C ILE A 865 -15.27 12.76 17.31
N GLY A 866 -15.22 14.09 17.26
CA GLY A 866 -14.08 14.85 16.71
C GLY A 866 -12.73 14.48 17.34
N SER A 867 -12.67 14.20 18.64
CA SER A 867 -11.44 13.76 19.31
C SER A 867 -10.90 12.41 18.85
N ALA A 868 -11.75 11.50 18.36
CA ALA A 868 -11.31 10.24 17.77
C ALA A 868 -10.92 10.38 16.30
N PHE A 869 -11.35 11.47 15.65
CA PHE A 869 -11.24 11.69 14.21
C PHE A 869 -10.36 12.89 13.81
N TYR A 870 -9.60 13.46 14.76
CA TYR A 870 -8.81 14.70 14.64
C TYR A 870 -7.95 14.79 13.36
N ASP A 871 -7.42 13.66 12.86
CA ASP A 871 -6.59 13.57 11.65
C ASP A 871 -7.28 12.91 10.43
N THR A 872 -8.59 12.65 10.49
CA THR A 872 -9.27 11.67 9.60
C THR A 872 -10.40 12.23 8.72
N GLY A 873 -10.46 13.54 8.50
CA GLY A 873 -11.24 14.09 7.39
C GLY A 873 -12.76 14.22 7.61
N LEU A 874 -13.25 14.41 8.86
CA LEU A 874 -14.66 14.75 9.09
C LEU A 874 -15.12 16.01 8.32
N GLU A 875 -14.21 16.96 8.11
CA GLU A 875 -14.43 18.14 7.27
C GLU A 875 -14.75 17.76 5.82
N GLU A 876 -14.08 16.72 5.29
CA GLU A 876 -14.33 16.19 3.95
C GLU A 876 -15.74 15.62 3.84
N LEU A 877 -16.20 14.85 4.84
CA LEU A 877 -17.58 14.37 4.86
C LEU A 877 -18.60 15.51 4.98
N THR A 878 -18.25 16.58 5.67
CA THR A 878 -19.11 17.77 5.76
C THR A 878 -19.22 18.46 4.40
N ALA A 879 -18.13 18.53 3.63
CA ALA A 879 -18.14 19.02 2.25
C ALA A 879 -18.94 18.09 1.31
N VAL A 880 -18.78 16.77 1.41
CA VAL A 880 -19.59 15.78 0.69
C VAL A 880 -21.06 15.96 1.02
N ALA A 881 -21.39 16.16 2.30
CA ALA A 881 -22.77 16.36 2.73
C ALA A 881 -23.38 17.65 2.18
N ALA A 882 -22.60 18.65 1.75
CA ALA A 882 -23.12 19.87 1.14
C ALA A 882 -23.62 19.66 -0.30
N ASP A 883 -23.08 18.67 -1.02
CA ASP A 883 -23.43 18.34 -2.41
C ASP A 883 -24.29 17.07 -2.49
N ASP A 884 -25.54 17.19 -2.93
CA ASP A 884 -26.47 16.06 -3.01
C ASP A 884 -26.01 14.93 -3.95
N SER A 885 -25.30 15.26 -5.03
CA SER A 885 -24.78 14.26 -5.97
C SER A 885 -23.65 13.45 -5.33
N GLN A 886 -22.70 14.14 -4.69
CA GLN A 886 -21.59 13.48 -3.99
C GLN A 886 -22.10 12.67 -2.80
N LEU A 887 -22.99 13.25 -1.99
CA LEU A 887 -23.60 12.57 -0.86
C LEU A 887 -24.32 11.28 -1.29
N ASN A 888 -25.07 11.31 -2.39
CA ASN A 888 -25.77 10.12 -2.88
C ASN A 888 -24.80 9.03 -3.38
N ARG A 889 -23.71 9.42 -4.07
CA ARG A 889 -22.65 8.50 -4.50
C ARG A 889 -21.97 7.83 -3.30
N VAL A 890 -21.52 8.64 -2.33
CA VAL A 890 -20.83 8.15 -1.13
C VAL A 890 -21.75 7.27 -0.28
N ARG A 891 -23.03 7.62 -0.11
CA ARG A 891 -24.00 6.81 0.65
C ARG A 891 -24.28 5.46 0.01
N THR A 892 -24.45 5.43 -1.31
CA THR A 892 -24.68 4.19 -2.06
C THR A 892 -23.46 3.27 -1.95
N MET A 893 -22.25 3.84 -2.06
CA MET A 893 -21.01 3.10 -1.83
C MET A 893 -20.89 2.66 -0.35
N ALA A 894 -21.31 3.48 0.62
CA ALA A 894 -21.27 3.17 2.05
C ALA A 894 -22.10 1.92 2.39
N ILE A 895 -23.32 1.80 1.84
CA ILE A 895 -24.17 0.60 2.02
C ILE A 895 -23.47 -0.63 1.44
N ARG A 896 -22.90 -0.49 0.23
CA ARG A 896 -22.15 -1.57 -0.43
C ARG A 896 -20.96 -2.04 0.40
N VAL A 897 -20.13 -1.12 0.90
CA VAL A 897 -18.93 -1.49 1.67
C VAL A 897 -19.25 -1.91 3.09
N PHE A 898 -20.40 -1.54 3.65
CA PHE A 898 -20.79 -2.00 4.97
C PHE A 898 -21.10 -3.51 4.97
N GLU A 899 -21.80 -4.02 3.94
CA GLU A 899 -22.07 -5.45 3.74
C GLU A 899 -21.43 -6.01 2.44
N PRO A 900 -20.09 -6.02 2.31
CA PRO A 900 -19.44 -6.25 1.02
C PRO A 900 -19.70 -7.64 0.47
N PHE A 901 -19.70 -8.68 1.32
CA PHE A 901 -19.98 -10.05 0.88
C PHE A 901 -21.39 -10.18 0.27
N ARG A 902 -22.41 -9.63 0.94
CA ARG A 902 -23.80 -9.68 0.46
C ARG A 902 -23.95 -8.89 -0.83
N ALA A 903 -23.43 -7.67 -0.88
CA ALA A 903 -23.52 -6.81 -2.06
C ALA A 903 -22.91 -7.50 -3.31
N LEU A 904 -21.68 -8.03 -3.18
CA LEU A 904 -21.00 -8.73 -4.26
C LEU A 904 -21.75 -9.98 -4.73
N VAL A 905 -22.31 -10.76 -3.81
CA VAL A 905 -23.05 -11.98 -4.16
C VAL A 905 -24.36 -11.65 -4.87
N VAL A 906 -25.16 -10.71 -4.35
CA VAL A 906 -26.45 -10.31 -4.94
C VAL A 906 -26.27 -9.74 -6.35
N GLU A 907 -25.21 -8.96 -6.57
CA GLU A 907 -24.88 -8.45 -7.90
C GLU A 907 -24.48 -9.54 -8.88
N ASP A 908 -23.67 -10.51 -8.42
CA ASP A 908 -23.28 -11.65 -9.24
C ASP A 908 -24.51 -12.49 -9.64
N GLU A 909 -25.42 -12.78 -8.70
CA GLU A 909 -26.70 -13.46 -8.94
C GLU A 909 -27.58 -12.70 -9.95
N SER A 910 -27.77 -11.40 -9.74
CA SER A 910 -28.58 -10.54 -10.60
C SER A 910 -28.05 -10.51 -12.04
N ARG A 911 -26.73 -10.42 -12.21
CA ARG A 911 -26.09 -10.44 -13.54
C ARG A 911 -26.21 -11.81 -14.22
N ARG A 912 -26.14 -12.93 -13.48
CA ARG A 912 -26.34 -14.28 -14.04
C ARG A 912 -27.76 -14.47 -14.58
N ALA A 913 -28.76 -13.93 -13.88
CA ALA A 913 -30.15 -14.01 -14.29
C ALA A 913 -30.41 -13.33 -15.65
N ILE A 914 -29.63 -12.29 -16.00
CA ILE A 914 -29.78 -11.52 -17.25
C ILE A 914 -29.09 -12.20 -18.45
N VAL A 915 -27.94 -12.85 -18.26
CA VAL A 915 -27.00 -13.18 -19.38
C VAL A 915 -27.03 -14.64 -19.84
N GLY A 916 -27.87 -15.53 -19.29
CA GLY A 916 -28.01 -16.88 -19.86
C GLY A 916 -26.72 -17.73 -19.83
N GLY A 917 -25.93 -17.63 -18.75
CA GLY A 917 -25.07 -18.73 -18.31
C GLY A 917 -23.64 -18.85 -18.83
N ALA A 918 -23.04 -17.88 -19.53
CA ALA A 918 -21.70 -18.09 -20.13
C ALA A 918 -20.68 -16.93 -19.99
N ARG A 919 -20.45 -16.41 -18.79
CA ARG A 919 -19.23 -15.61 -18.49
C ARG A 919 -18.61 -16.05 -17.16
N ARG A 920 -17.27 -15.95 -17.06
CA ARG A 920 -16.48 -16.25 -15.85
C ARG A 920 -17.11 -15.57 -14.65
N ALA A 921 -17.41 -16.35 -13.62
CA ALA A 921 -18.13 -15.87 -12.46
C ALA A 921 -17.19 -15.74 -11.26
N SER A 922 -17.32 -14.65 -10.50
CA SER A 922 -16.56 -14.42 -9.26
C SER A 922 -17.08 -15.22 -8.07
N CYS A 923 -18.25 -15.86 -8.21
CA CYS A 923 -18.88 -16.62 -7.13
C CYS A 923 -19.06 -18.10 -7.51
N SER A 924 -18.95 -19.00 -6.53
CA SER A 924 -19.37 -20.39 -6.65
C SER A 924 -20.52 -20.63 -5.66
N PHE A 925 -21.65 -21.15 -6.16
CA PHE A 925 -22.85 -21.42 -5.36
C PHE A 925 -22.97 -22.90 -5.04
N SER A 926 -23.17 -23.19 -3.76
CA SER A 926 -23.29 -24.54 -3.23
C SER A 926 -24.77 -24.88 -2.97
N THR A 927 -25.64 -24.79 -3.97
CA THR A 927 -27.11 -24.96 -3.80
C THR A 927 -27.61 -26.41 -3.85
N GLU A 928 -26.85 -27.39 -4.33
CA GLU A 928 -27.24 -28.83 -4.33
C GLU A 928 -26.88 -29.57 -3.03
N TRP A 929 -27.15 -28.96 -1.87
CA TRP A 929 -26.83 -29.53 -0.55
C TRP A 929 -28.04 -29.92 0.29
N THR A 930 -29.20 -30.07 -0.35
CA THR A 930 -30.45 -30.46 0.28
C THR A 930 -31.23 -31.43 -0.61
N ARG A 931 -30.73 -32.67 -0.71
CA ARG A 931 -31.62 -33.82 -0.92
C ARG A 931 -31.54 -34.73 0.29
N THR A 932 -32.19 -34.29 1.35
CA THR A 932 -32.90 -35.10 2.36
C THR A 932 -33.36 -34.18 3.47
N LEU A 933 -34.57 -33.60 3.33
CA LEU A 933 -35.54 -33.32 4.41
C LEU A 933 -36.74 -32.59 3.78
N PRO A 934 -37.96 -33.17 3.81
CA PRO A 934 -39.12 -32.57 3.18
C PRO A 934 -39.84 -31.57 4.09
N GLY A 935 -40.27 -30.46 3.49
CA GLY A 935 -41.31 -29.58 4.01
C GLY A 935 -40.80 -28.43 4.87
N TRP A 936 -41.59 -27.36 4.88
CA TRP A 936 -41.41 -26.09 5.60
C TRP A 936 -40.64 -25.02 4.82
N TYR A 937 -41.28 -23.85 4.71
CA TYR A 937 -40.92 -22.60 4.02
C TYR A 937 -41.49 -22.38 2.60
N ARG A 938 -42.65 -21.72 2.58
CA ARG A 938 -43.18 -20.96 1.44
C ARG A 938 -42.39 -19.65 1.29
N PRO A 939 -42.12 -19.16 0.06
CA PRO A 939 -41.54 -17.85 -0.15
C PRO A 939 -42.59 -16.75 0.09
N VAL A 940 -42.25 -15.75 0.90
CA VAL A 940 -42.97 -14.47 0.96
C VAL A 940 -42.45 -13.63 -0.19
N SER A 941 -43.31 -13.30 -1.15
CA SER A 941 -43.04 -12.31 -2.19
C SER A 941 -42.96 -10.93 -1.57
N THR A 942 -41.87 -10.21 -1.76
CA THR A 942 -41.83 -8.75 -1.56
C THR A 942 -41.43 -8.11 -2.88
N THR A 943 -42.46 -7.55 -3.53
CA THR A 943 -42.36 -6.64 -4.67
C THR A 943 -41.80 -5.32 -4.15
N ILE A 944 -40.68 -4.84 -4.71
CA ILE A 944 -40.16 -3.50 -4.45
C ILE A 944 -40.71 -2.57 -5.56
N ALA A 945 -41.33 -1.48 -5.14
CA ALA A 945 -41.53 -0.25 -5.90
C ALA A 945 -40.73 0.86 -5.22
#